data_AF-A0A2N1R265-F1
#
_entry.id   AF-A0A2N1R265-F1
#
_cell.length_a   1.000
_cell.length_b   1.000
_cell.length_c   1.000
_cell.angle_alpha   90.00
_cell.angle_beta   90.00
_cell.angle_gamma   90.00
#
_symmetry.space_group_name_H-M   'P 1'
#
loop_
_entity.id
_entity.type
_entity.pdbx_description
1 polymer ?
#
loop_
_entity_poly.entity_id
_entity_poly.type
_entity_poly.pdbx_seq_one_letter_code
_entity_poly.pdbx_strand_id
1 'polypeptide(L)'
;YNLIPAKLGMTAAGNERKAIGDIDAAMTAASQLPENKGKLVKKGAFWQYDGKDVSIKFMIRVDDPNGRLKSGRYIADQIEKAGIKVERLEYDRAKAGGLAYGSNPADLSWHMYTEGWGAGATRAWWDVTVSQMYAPYYGYMAGGADPANWNYENKRLDELGQKGMNGQFLTEADYWAGNLEATEIGLKDAARINLVSQLDSYIANKARFNSRMAYGLGDGLNGWSIRTADVKPGADGQKVLRVIQYSARGSLFMSSWDPIGVDGFSDVYSGAIIDPICDASTFESPNNASDTPLRTKYDVKSAKTGPKIMEDGSLGGTIPVPATAELYDSATKTWKAVGAGKTTAVTATGSYTGGKWHNGEAITMADVRHAMAFPFEWATKDGDGDKYFDESYAAQYEPTIKTSKGYVFNKDGSITSYVDYFFAPEMNRTVATVAAVAIKAGNPGRPQVTVPWEISEALALLVAEGSKSGTVYSFTNSDAVTEVDIVAPKSVADIKAKLEDMMAKNYVPASIKGIVTPAQAVQRYKATLAFIAKFGHAFVSNGPFIMSKVDTNTNSVTLDAVRDYPYKSDYWPKFFRQQITKIDNVKAPTTPSRKVDAVFEISASSFVYPDIATVPLSNKAKVEIRLQLLDGTELVYAAKYSKPGIFTATIPAKDLAALKAGQAYTVVVISSFAAEAPSVVPTSLVLF
;
A
#
# COMPACT_ATOMS: atom_id res chain seq x y z
N TYR A 1 19.45 -3.63 -1.96
CA TYR A 1 18.56 -4.77 -1.64
C TYR A 1 19.20 -6.11 -1.96
N ASN A 2 19.45 -6.48 -3.23
CA ASN A 2 19.95 -7.82 -3.61
C ASN A 2 21.28 -8.23 -2.95
N LEU A 3 22.13 -7.27 -2.57
CA LEU A 3 23.37 -7.54 -1.85
C LEU A 3 23.15 -8.13 -0.44
N ILE A 4 22.05 -7.80 0.23
CA ILE A 4 21.76 -8.26 1.60
C ILE A 4 21.57 -9.79 1.65
N PRO A 5 20.62 -10.40 0.91
CA PRO A 5 20.47 -11.85 0.92
C PRO A 5 21.73 -12.58 0.42
N ALA A 6 22.46 -12.00 -0.55
CA ALA A 6 23.73 -12.56 -1.01
C ALA A 6 24.80 -12.60 0.10
N LYS A 7 24.91 -11.55 0.93
CA LYS A 7 25.78 -11.51 2.12
C LYS A 7 25.39 -12.55 3.17
N LEU A 8 24.10 -12.88 3.26
CA LEU A 8 23.58 -13.93 4.14
C LEU A 8 23.75 -15.35 3.55
N GLY A 9 24.29 -15.47 2.33
CA GLY A 9 24.53 -16.74 1.65
C GLY A 9 23.30 -17.34 0.99
N MET A 10 22.25 -16.55 0.77
CA MET A 10 21.05 -16.94 0.03
C MET A 10 21.34 -16.90 -1.47
N THR A 11 20.97 -17.96 -2.20
CA THR A 11 21.18 -18.08 -3.65
C THR A 11 19.88 -18.47 -4.34
N ALA A 12 19.76 -18.16 -5.64
CA ALA A 12 18.56 -18.47 -6.42
C ALA A 12 18.25 -19.98 -6.50
N ALA A 13 19.27 -20.83 -6.48
CA ALA A 13 19.11 -22.29 -6.49
C ALA A 13 18.90 -22.90 -5.08
N GLY A 14 19.00 -22.08 -4.03
CA GLY A 14 19.09 -22.56 -2.65
C GLY A 14 20.43 -23.25 -2.34
N ASN A 15 20.65 -23.52 -1.04
CA ASN A 15 21.81 -24.27 -0.56
C ASN A 15 21.38 -25.19 0.59
N GLU A 16 20.86 -26.37 0.23
CA GLU A 16 20.33 -27.36 1.19
C GLU A 16 21.36 -27.73 2.26
N ARG A 17 22.60 -28.01 1.86
CA ARG A 17 23.67 -28.40 2.80
C ARG A 17 23.95 -27.30 3.82
N LYS A 18 24.02 -26.04 3.38
CA LYS A 18 24.22 -24.91 4.28
C LYS A 18 23.02 -24.74 5.22
N ALA A 19 21.79 -24.80 4.69
CA ALA A 19 20.58 -24.65 5.50
C ALA A 19 20.50 -25.71 6.61
N ILE A 20 20.73 -26.99 6.27
CA ILE A 20 20.78 -28.08 7.26
C ILE A 20 21.91 -27.84 8.27
N GLY A 21 23.10 -27.45 7.79
CA GLY A 21 24.25 -27.17 8.66
C GLY A 21 24.01 -26.01 9.64
N ASP A 22 23.36 -24.94 9.18
CA ASP A 22 23.01 -23.77 10.01
C ASP A 22 21.98 -24.15 11.08
N ILE A 23 20.94 -24.93 10.73
CA ILE A 23 19.95 -25.43 11.70
C ILE A 23 20.62 -26.35 12.72
N ASP A 24 21.46 -27.28 12.28
CA ASP A 24 22.17 -28.20 13.17
C ASP A 24 23.12 -27.44 14.12
N ALA A 25 23.80 -26.40 13.63
CA ALA A 25 24.63 -25.54 14.46
C ALA A 25 23.81 -24.78 15.51
N ALA A 26 22.65 -24.22 15.11
CA ALA A 26 21.75 -23.52 16.02
C ALA A 26 21.18 -24.46 17.10
N MET A 27 20.72 -25.65 16.72
CA MET A 27 20.23 -26.66 17.67
C MET A 27 21.33 -27.16 18.60
N THR A 28 22.56 -27.31 18.08
CA THR A 28 23.73 -27.63 18.90
C THR A 28 24.00 -26.53 19.91
N ALA A 29 24.03 -25.26 19.50
CA ALA A 29 24.21 -24.14 20.42
C ALA A 29 23.10 -24.10 21.48
N ALA A 30 21.84 -24.26 21.08
CA ALA A 30 20.69 -24.32 21.98
C ALA A 30 20.80 -25.47 23.01
N SER A 31 21.35 -26.63 22.61
CA SER A 31 21.57 -27.78 23.51
C SER A 31 22.62 -27.53 24.60
N GLN A 32 23.50 -26.54 24.40
CA GLN A 32 24.53 -26.17 25.36
C GLN A 32 24.08 -25.10 26.36
N LEU A 33 22.91 -24.48 26.15
CA LEU A 33 22.35 -23.51 27.08
C LEU A 33 22.06 -24.18 28.44
N PRO A 34 22.35 -23.53 29.58
CA PRO A 34 22.19 -24.12 30.92
C PRO A 34 20.81 -24.76 31.16
N GLU A 35 19.75 -24.12 30.69
CA GLU A 35 18.35 -24.54 30.83
C GLU A 35 17.98 -25.78 29.99
N ASN A 36 18.72 -26.02 28.90
CA ASN A 36 18.47 -27.09 27.93
C ASN A 36 19.47 -28.24 28.06
N LYS A 37 20.58 -28.03 28.77
CA LYS A 37 21.68 -29.00 28.85
C LYS A 37 21.20 -30.33 29.42
N GLY A 38 21.41 -31.39 28.65
CA GLY A 38 20.94 -32.75 28.98
C GLY A 38 19.47 -33.03 28.70
N LYS A 39 18.67 -31.98 28.46
CA LYS A 39 17.26 -32.08 28.06
C LYS A 39 17.10 -32.07 26.55
N LEU A 40 17.75 -31.12 25.87
CA LEU A 40 17.80 -31.01 24.41
C LEU A 40 18.99 -31.83 23.88
N VAL A 41 18.71 -32.94 23.22
CA VAL A 41 19.73 -33.86 22.70
C VAL A 41 19.35 -34.39 21.33
N LYS A 42 20.33 -34.57 20.44
CA LYS A 42 20.11 -35.26 19.17
C LYS A 42 20.12 -36.78 19.39
N LYS A 43 19.02 -37.46 19.11
CA LYS A 43 18.88 -38.92 19.22
C LYS A 43 18.36 -39.50 17.93
N GLY A 44 19.17 -40.34 17.28
CA GLY A 44 18.85 -40.84 15.94
C GLY A 44 18.78 -39.70 14.94
N ALA A 45 17.70 -39.62 14.18
CA ALA A 45 17.50 -38.58 13.17
C ALA A 45 16.99 -37.24 13.75
N PHE A 46 16.43 -37.23 14.98
CA PHE A 46 15.70 -36.07 15.50
C PHE A 46 16.32 -35.51 16.79
N TRP A 47 16.15 -34.20 16.98
CA TRP A 47 16.38 -33.51 18.23
C TRP A 47 15.22 -33.81 19.18
N GLN A 48 15.53 -34.06 20.46
CA GLN A 48 14.54 -34.33 21.50
C GLN A 48 14.75 -33.40 22.69
N TYR A 49 13.66 -32.87 23.25
CA TYR A 49 13.63 -32.17 24.53
C TYR A 49 12.93 -33.05 25.58
N ASP A 50 13.61 -33.38 26.68
CA ASP A 50 13.09 -34.28 27.73
C ASP A 50 12.52 -35.60 27.19
N GLY A 51 13.20 -36.15 26.17
CA GLY A 51 12.85 -37.42 25.53
C GLY A 51 11.69 -37.35 24.52
N LYS A 52 11.15 -36.16 24.25
CA LYS A 52 10.12 -35.94 23.21
C LYS A 52 10.74 -35.26 22.00
N ASP A 53 10.39 -35.70 20.80
CA ASP A 53 10.85 -35.07 19.56
C ASP A 53 10.49 -33.58 19.55
N VAL A 54 11.48 -32.73 19.25
CA VAL A 54 11.26 -31.31 18.97
C VAL A 54 10.46 -31.24 17.68
N SER A 55 9.31 -30.57 17.74
CA SER A 55 8.39 -30.47 16.62
C SER A 55 7.93 -29.04 16.41
N ILE A 56 7.60 -28.72 15.15
CA ILE A 56 6.95 -27.48 14.77
C ILE A 56 5.63 -27.77 14.07
N LYS A 57 4.67 -26.87 14.23
CA LYS A 57 3.36 -26.89 13.55
C LYS A 57 3.41 -25.97 12.36
N PHE A 58 3.33 -26.52 11.15
CA PHE A 58 3.43 -25.76 9.91
C PHE A 58 2.10 -25.76 9.18
N MET A 59 1.42 -24.60 9.18
CA MET A 59 0.23 -24.36 8.38
C MET A 59 0.58 -24.22 6.89
N ILE A 60 0.08 -25.15 6.09
CA ILE A 60 0.33 -25.23 4.65
C ILE A 60 -0.99 -25.04 3.91
N ARG A 61 -1.05 -24.03 3.04
CA ARG A 61 -2.25 -23.67 2.27
C ARG A 61 -2.52 -24.65 1.14
N VAL A 62 -3.67 -25.34 1.18
CA VAL A 62 -4.05 -26.36 0.19
C VAL A 62 -4.79 -25.80 -1.03
N ASP A 63 -5.36 -24.60 -0.94
CA ASP A 63 -6.08 -23.94 -2.04
C ASP A 63 -5.17 -23.39 -3.15
N ASP A 64 -3.85 -23.47 -2.95
CA ASP A 64 -2.84 -23.23 -3.97
C ASP A 64 -1.96 -24.49 -4.15
N PRO A 65 -2.45 -25.51 -4.89
CA PRO A 65 -1.79 -26.80 -5.02
C PRO A 65 -0.48 -26.74 -5.85
N ASN A 66 -0.25 -25.65 -6.58
CA ASN A 66 0.92 -25.50 -7.46
C ASN A 66 2.00 -24.59 -6.87
N GLY A 67 1.65 -23.65 -6.00
CA GLY A 67 2.59 -22.81 -5.26
C GLY A 67 2.74 -23.30 -3.82
N ARG A 68 1.91 -22.76 -2.91
CA ARG A 68 2.06 -22.89 -1.46
C ARG A 68 2.07 -24.32 -0.94
N LEU A 69 1.25 -25.22 -1.49
CA LEU A 69 1.23 -26.61 -1.03
C LEU A 69 2.56 -27.31 -1.31
N LYS A 70 3.10 -27.15 -2.53
CA LYS A 70 4.37 -27.76 -2.93
C LYS A 70 5.54 -27.16 -2.17
N SER A 71 5.58 -25.83 -2.02
CA SER A 71 6.64 -25.17 -1.26
C SER A 71 6.59 -25.55 0.22
N GLY A 72 5.40 -25.58 0.83
CA GLY A 72 5.21 -25.98 2.22
C GLY A 72 5.67 -27.42 2.49
N ARG A 73 5.31 -28.37 1.61
CA ARG A 73 5.78 -29.75 1.73
C ARG A 73 7.29 -29.88 1.56
N TYR A 74 7.88 -29.19 0.58
CA TYR A 74 9.33 -29.18 0.39
C TYR A 74 10.06 -28.59 1.62
N ILE A 75 9.62 -27.44 2.13
CA ILE A 75 10.21 -26.82 3.32
C ILE A 75 10.10 -27.74 4.53
N ALA A 76 8.95 -28.41 4.72
CA ALA A 76 8.78 -29.39 5.78
C ALA A 76 9.79 -30.54 5.66
N ASP A 77 9.99 -31.09 4.45
CA ASP A 77 10.99 -32.14 4.21
C ASP A 77 12.40 -31.66 4.58
N GLN A 78 12.76 -30.41 4.27
CA GLN A 78 14.08 -29.85 4.60
C GLN A 78 14.29 -29.66 6.10
N ILE A 79 13.26 -29.26 6.83
CA ILE A 79 13.31 -29.12 8.30
C ILE A 79 13.45 -30.51 8.96
N GLU A 80 12.74 -31.52 8.44
CA GLU A 80 12.86 -32.90 8.93
C GLU A 80 14.25 -33.49 8.67
N LYS A 81 14.89 -33.17 7.53
CA LYS A 81 16.30 -33.54 7.29
C LYS A 81 17.27 -32.91 8.28
N ALA A 82 16.95 -31.73 8.82
CA ALA A 82 17.73 -31.09 9.88
C ALA A 82 17.41 -31.63 11.29
N GLY A 83 16.53 -32.64 11.39
CA GLY A 83 16.22 -33.35 12.62
C GLY A 83 15.16 -32.68 13.49
N ILE A 84 14.30 -31.84 12.93
CA ILE A 84 13.13 -31.28 13.63
C ILE A 84 11.87 -31.87 13.02
N LYS A 85 10.96 -32.43 13.83
CA LYS A 85 9.69 -32.97 13.32
C LYS A 85 8.78 -31.86 12.83
N VAL A 86 8.00 -32.12 11.78
CA VAL A 86 7.03 -31.16 11.26
C VAL A 86 5.62 -31.75 11.29
N GLU A 87 4.75 -31.16 12.10
CA GLU A 87 3.31 -31.36 12.02
C GLU A 87 2.76 -30.51 10.87
N ARG A 88 2.45 -31.16 9.75
CA ARG A 88 1.93 -30.51 8.54
C ARG A 88 0.43 -30.26 8.68
N LEU A 89 0.07 -29.02 8.98
CA LEU A 89 -1.29 -28.56 9.11
C LEU A 89 -1.81 -28.08 7.74
N GLU A 90 -2.21 -29.03 6.89
CA GLU A 90 -2.73 -28.75 5.54
C GLU A 90 -4.16 -28.19 5.61
N TYR A 91 -4.28 -26.86 5.56
CA TYR A 91 -5.52 -26.12 5.75
C TYR A 91 -5.89 -25.26 4.54
N ASP A 92 -7.19 -25.01 4.37
CA ASP A 92 -7.66 -24.01 3.40
C ASP A 92 -7.37 -22.58 3.88
N ARG A 93 -7.60 -21.61 2.98
CA ARG A 93 -7.45 -20.17 3.29
C ARG A 93 -8.24 -19.72 4.51
N ALA A 94 -9.46 -20.22 4.67
CA ALA A 94 -10.38 -19.77 5.70
C ALA A 94 -9.82 -20.08 7.09
N LYS A 95 -9.46 -21.34 7.31
CA LYS A 95 -8.92 -21.80 8.58
C LYS A 95 -7.52 -21.24 8.83
N ALA A 96 -6.64 -21.30 7.83
CA ALA A 96 -5.26 -20.83 8.00
C ALA A 96 -5.20 -19.31 8.25
N GLY A 97 -5.97 -18.51 7.52
CA GLY A 97 -6.02 -17.06 7.72
C GLY A 97 -6.64 -16.66 9.05
N GLY A 98 -7.74 -17.32 9.44
CA GLY A 98 -8.37 -17.07 10.75
C GLY A 98 -7.45 -17.35 11.93
N LEU A 99 -6.62 -18.40 11.84
CA LEU A 99 -5.61 -18.70 12.85
C LEU A 99 -4.42 -17.73 12.77
N ALA A 100 -3.84 -17.53 11.58
CA ALA A 100 -2.62 -16.74 11.44
C ALA A 100 -2.78 -15.27 11.89
N TYR A 101 -3.96 -14.68 11.68
CA TYR A 101 -4.20 -13.26 11.97
C TYR A 101 -5.19 -13.02 13.12
N GLY A 102 -5.84 -14.07 13.64
CA GLY A 102 -6.85 -13.94 14.69
C GLY A 102 -6.57 -14.74 15.97
N SER A 103 -5.52 -15.58 15.99
CA SER A 103 -5.12 -16.32 17.21
C SER A 103 -3.95 -15.65 17.90
N ASN A 104 -3.88 -15.78 19.23
CA ASN A 104 -2.70 -15.37 19.99
C ASN A 104 -1.52 -16.33 19.68
N PRO A 105 -0.37 -15.83 19.16
CA PRO A 105 0.77 -16.70 18.86
C PRO A 105 1.31 -17.46 20.08
N ALA A 106 1.09 -16.95 21.30
CA ALA A 106 1.48 -17.62 22.54
C ALA A 106 0.77 -18.98 22.76
N ASP A 107 -0.36 -19.22 22.10
CA ASP A 107 -1.09 -20.49 22.18
C ASP A 107 -0.36 -21.62 21.43
N LEU A 108 0.65 -21.30 20.61
CA LEU A 108 1.42 -22.26 19.81
C LEU A 108 0.52 -23.19 18.99
N SER A 109 -0.62 -22.67 18.51
CA SER A 109 -1.53 -23.35 17.59
C SER A 109 -0.89 -23.59 16.23
N TRP A 110 0.12 -22.77 15.89
CA TRP A 110 0.97 -22.87 14.71
C TRP A 110 2.33 -22.21 15.01
N HIS A 111 3.35 -22.55 14.23
CA HIS A 111 4.69 -21.95 14.29
C HIS A 111 5.10 -21.31 12.97
N MET A 112 4.63 -21.87 11.85
CA MET A 112 4.93 -21.40 10.50
C MET A 112 3.67 -21.41 9.65
N TYR A 113 3.63 -20.54 8.63
CA TYR A 113 2.50 -20.41 7.72
C TYR A 113 2.98 -20.10 6.29
N THR A 114 2.48 -20.83 5.29
CA THR A 114 2.69 -20.47 3.88
C THR A 114 1.77 -19.30 3.48
N GLU A 115 2.24 -18.08 3.73
CA GLU A 115 1.53 -16.84 3.45
C GLU A 115 1.56 -16.45 1.95
N GLY A 116 0.83 -15.42 1.55
CA GLY A 116 1.24 -14.62 0.40
C GLY A 116 0.45 -13.33 0.27
N TRP A 117 1.09 -12.33 -0.34
CA TRP A 117 0.66 -10.95 -0.40
C TRP A 117 0.62 -10.45 -1.85
N GLY A 118 -0.34 -9.59 -2.16
CA GLY A 118 -0.34 -8.78 -3.38
C GLY A 118 0.39 -7.46 -3.14
N ALA A 119 0.98 -6.87 -4.18
CA ALA A 119 1.71 -5.61 -4.07
C ALA A 119 0.82 -4.40 -3.73
N GLY A 120 -0.49 -4.48 -4.02
CA GLY A 120 -1.49 -3.45 -3.71
C GLY A 120 -1.39 -2.16 -4.54
N ALA A 121 -0.21 -1.84 -5.09
CA ALA A 121 0.02 -0.78 -6.06
C ALA A 121 1.38 -0.98 -6.78
N THR A 122 1.60 -0.23 -7.85
CA THR A 122 2.92 -0.08 -8.48
C THR A 122 3.73 0.93 -7.67
N ARG A 123 4.84 0.50 -7.06
CA ARG A 123 5.66 1.31 -6.12
C ARG A 123 7.03 1.67 -6.70
N ALA A 124 7.48 2.90 -6.48
CA ALA A 124 8.86 3.35 -6.78
C ALA A 124 9.79 3.28 -5.54
N TRP A 125 9.20 3.32 -4.35
CA TRP A 125 9.87 3.49 -3.07
C TRP A 125 9.52 2.32 -2.14
N TRP A 126 10.37 2.06 -1.14
CA TRP A 126 10.34 0.83 -0.34
C TRP A 126 9.92 1.01 1.12
N ASP A 127 9.77 2.24 1.59
CA ASP A 127 9.37 2.55 2.98
C ASP A 127 8.07 1.85 3.35
N VAL A 128 7.05 1.90 2.48
CA VAL A 128 5.78 1.20 2.69
C VAL A 128 5.99 -0.31 2.80
N THR A 129 6.69 -0.92 1.83
CA THR A 129 6.87 -2.38 1.78
C THR A 129 7.72 -2.89 2.94
N VAL A 130 8.77 -2.18 3.32
CA VAL A 130 9.64 -2.55 4.44
C VAL A 130 8.86 -2.50 5.75
N SER A 131 8.10 -1.43 6.01
CA SER A 131 7.25 -1.34 7.19
C SER A 131 6.19 -2.44 7.21
N GLN A 132 5.48 -2.61 6.09
CA GLN A 132 4.43 -3.62 5.96
C GLN A 132 4.93 -5.04 6.21
N MET A 133 6.13 -5.37 5.71
CA MET A 133 6.62 -6.74 5.71
C MET A 133 7.41 -7.12 6.95
N TYR A 134 8.05 -6.15 7.63
CA TYR A 134 8.98 -6.44 8.71
C TYR A 134 8.70 -5.66 10.02
N ALA A 135 8.10 -4.48 9.97
CA ALA A 135 8.01 -3.62 11.16
C ALA A 135 6.77 -3.94 12.02
N PRO A 136 6.96 -4.31 13.31
CA PRO A 136 5.87 -4.60 14.24
C PRO A 136 4.77 -3.53 14.30
N TYR A 137 5.12 -2.24 14.34
CA TYR A 137 4.17 -1.13 14.49
C TYR A 137 3.12 -1.10 13.39
N TYR A 138 3.41 -1.69 12.22
CA TYR A 138 2.49 -1.72 11.10
C TYR A 138 1.29 -2.65 11.34
N GLY A 139 1.39 -3.59 12.29
CA GLY A 139 0.30 -4.49 12.68
C GLY A 139 0.14 -5.73 11.79
N TYR A 140 1.00 -5.94 10.79
CA TYR A 140 0.95 -7.14 9.92
C TYR A 140 1.95 -8.23 10.31
N MET A 141 2.47 -8.16 11.54
CA MET A 141 3.34 -9.18 12.13
C MET A 141 2.53 -10.12 13.05
N ALA A 142 3.14 -11.24 13.47
CA ALA A 142 2.49 -12.17 14.41
C ALA A 142 2.05 -11.42 15.68
N GLY A 143 0.78 -11.58 16.06
CA GLY A 143 0.12 -10.86 17.16
C GLY A 143 -0.76 -9.70 16.71
N GLY A 144 -0.57 -9.19 15.48
CA GLY A 144 -1.45 -8.18 14.89
C GLY A 144 -1.34 -6.79 15.49
N ALA A 145 -0.33 -6.54 16.34
CA ALA A 145 -0.25 -5.37 17.24
C ALA A 145 -1.44 -5.27 18.22
N ASP A 146 -2.17 -6.36 18.44
CA ASP A 146 -3.23 -6.43 19.45
C ASP A 146 -2.57 -6.52 20.84
N PRO A 147 -2.87 -5.58 21.76
CA PRO A 147 -2.28 -5.56 23.10
C PRO A 147 -2.63 -6.79 23.95
N ALA A 148 -3.68 -7.55 23.60
CA ALA A 148 -4.04 -8.80 24.28
C ALA A 148 -3.21 -10.02 23.81
N ASN A 149 -2.49 -9.90 22.69
CA ASN A 149 -1.71 -10.97 22.11
C ASN A 149 -0.21 -10.88 22.45
N TRP A 150 0.50 -12.01 22.33
CA TRP A 150 1.95 -11.94 22.16
C TRP A 150 2.25 -11.36 20.79
N ASN A 151 3.10 -10.33 20.76
CA ASN A 151 3.51 -9.66 19.54
C ASN A 151 4.99 -9.89 19.26
N TYR A 152 5.34 -10.09 17.99
CA TYR A 152 6.73 -9.94 17.57
C TYR A 152 7.14 -8.47 17.75
N GLU A 153 8.24 -8.24 18.46
CA GLU A 153 8.74 -6.90 18.77
C GLU A 153 10.16 -6.70 18.25
N ASN A 154 10.41 -5.55 17.64
CA ASN A 154 11.73 -5.10 17.24
C ASN A 154 11.75 -3.57 17.15
N LYS A 155 12.23 -2.93 18.22
CA LYS A 155 12.23 -1.46 18.35
C LYS A 155 12.99 -0.75 17.22
N ARG A 156 14.05 -1.37 16.69
CA ARG A 156 14.84 -0.77 15.62
C ARG A 156 14.09 -0.81 14.28
N LEU A 157 13.37 -1.89 13.99
CA LEU A 157 12.49 -1.96 12.83
C LEU A 157 11.36 -0.92 12.92
N ASP A 158 10.77 -0.74 14.10
CA ASP A 158 9.74 0.27 14.31
C ASP A 158 10.29 1.68 14.09
N GLU A 159 11.44 2.01 14.68
CA GLU A 159 12.10 3.29 14.48
C GLU A 159 12.39 3.55 13.00
N LEU A 160 13.01 2.61 12.30
CA LEU A 160 13.37 2.74 10.89
C LEU A 160 12.14 2.83 9.97
N GLY A 161 11.14 2.00 10.22
CA GLY A 161 9.90 1.98 9.44
C GLY A 161 9.08 3.26 9.61
N GLN A 162 8.92 3.73 10.85
CA GLN A 162 8.24 5.00 11.14
C GLN A 162 9.01 6.19 10.56
N LYS A 163 10.34 6.19 10.67
CA LYS A 163 11.20 7.21 10.06
C LYS A 163 11.03 7.25 8.54
N GLY A 164 10.98 6.08 7.90
CA GLY A 164 10.72 5.90 6.47
C GLY A 164 9.35 6.45 6.05
N MET A 165 8.29 5.98 6.70
CA MET A 165 6.90 6.33 6.40
C MET A 165 6.61 7.83 6.57
N ASN A 166 7.17 8.42 7.62
CA ASN A 166 6.91 9.81 8.01
C ASN A 166 7.88 10.82 7.36
N GLY A 167 8.79 10.39 6.48
CA GLY A 167 9.76 11.27 5.84
C GLY A 167 10.76 11.89 6.82
N GLN A 168 11.11 11.22 7.91
CA GLN A 168 11.96 11.78 8.98
C GLN A 168 13.46 11.63 8.66
N PHE A 169 13.87 12.05 7.45
CA PHE A 169 15.24 12.04 6.97
C PHE A 169 15.50 13.28 6.12
N LEU A 170 16.76 13.73 6.06
CA LEU A 170 17.13 14.96 5.35
C LEU A 170 17.74 14.70 3.98
N THR A 171 18.24 13.48 3.74
CA THR A 171 18.91 13.12 2.49
C THR A 171 18.40 11.80 1.92
N GLU A 172 18.57 11.61 0.62
CA GLU A 172 18.29 10.33 -0.04
C GLU A 172 19.19 9.20 0.48
N ALA A 173 20.44 9.51 0.85
CA ALA A 173 21.36 8.53 1.43
C ALA A 173 20.83 7.97 2.76
N ASP A 174 20.27 8.83 3.63
CA ASP A 174 19.66 8.41 4.89
C ASP A 174 18.44 7.52 4.68
N TYR A 175 17.62 7.84 3.67
CA TYR A 175 16.46 7.03 3.28
C TYR A 175 16.90 5.60 2.91
N TRP A 176 17.88 5.48 2.00
CA TRP A 176 18.37 4.18 1.57
C TRP A 176 19.07 3.42 2.69
N ALA A 177 19.88 4.09 3.51
CA ALA A 177 20.55 3.47 4.65
C ALA A 177 19.55 2.83 5.62
N GLY A 178 18.50 3.58 6.01
CA GLY A 178 17.48 3.06 6.93
C GLY A 178 16.67 1.89 6.36
N ASN A 179 16.26 1.97 5.09
CA ASN A 179 15.51 0.87 4.47
C ASN A 179 16.36 -0.40 4.26
N LEU A 180 17.64 -0.24 3.91
CA LEU A 180 18.57 -1.36 3.76
C LEU A 180 18.86 -2.03 5.10
N GLU A 181 19.08 -1.23 6.16
CA GLU A 181 19.25 -1.74 7.52
C GLU A 181 18.01 -2.50 7.99
N ALA A 182 16.80 -1.92 7.83
CA ALA A 182 15.55 -2.57 8.20
C ALA A 182 15.33 -3.89 7.42
N THR A 183 15.67 -3.90 6.13
CA THR A 183 15.62 -5.13 5.33
C THR A 183 16.60 -6.19 5.85
N GLU A 184 17.81 -5.79 6.24
CA GLU A 184 18.81 -6.70 6.79
C GLU A 184 18.38 -7.27 8.14
N ILE A 185 17.81 -6.45 9.03
CA ILE A 185 17.24 -6.91 10.30
C ILE A 185 16.08 -7.88 10.03
N GLY A 186 15.12 -7.52 9.17
CA GLY A 186 13.98 -8.36 8.85
C GLY A 186 14.38 -9.74 8.29
N LEU A 187 15.40 -9.80 7.44
CA LEU A 187 15.94 -11.06 6.91
C LEU A 187 16.70 -11.89 7.95
N LYS A 188 17.32 -11.25 8.96
CA LYS A 188 18.03 -11.95 10.05
C LYS A 188 17.08 -12.47 11.12
N ASP A 189 16.08 -11.69 11.51
CA ASP A 189 15.05 -12.10 12.48
C ASP A 189 14.12 -13.16 11.88
N ALA A 190 13.94 -13.14 10.56
CA ALA A 190 13.23 -14.15 9.79
C ALA A 190 11.78 -14.41 10.24
N ALA A 191 11.14 -13.40 10.88
CA ALA A 191 9.72 -13.43 11.21
C ALA A 191 8.82 -13.56 9.96
N ARG A 192 9.31 -13.10 8.81
CA ARG A 192 8.74 -13.33 7.48
C ARG A 192 9.87 -13.55 6.47
N ILE A 193 9.75 -14.60 5.65
CA ILE A 193 10.76 -14.95 4.62
C ILE A 193 10.09 -14.96 3.25
N ASN A 194 10.55 -14.08 2.36
CA ASN A 194 10.06 -14.03 0.99
C ASN A 194 10.65 -15.17 0.16
N LEU A 195 9.80 -16.01 -0.42
CA LEU A 195 10.22 -17.20 -1.18
C LEU A 195 10.35 -16.92 -2.68
N VAL A 196 9.27 -16.41 -3.29
CA VAL A 196 9.17 -16.14 -4.72
C VAL A 196 8.21 -14.98 -4.97
N SER A 197 8.46 -14.21 -6.02
CA SER A 197 7.43 -13.39 -6.67
C SER A 197 6.79 -14.18 -7.80
N GLN A 198 5.48 -13.99 -8.01
CA GLN A 198 4.73 -14.69 -9.05
C GLN A 198 4.45 -13.75 -10.23
N LEU A 199 4.44 -14.30 -11.44
CA LEU A 199 3.95 -13.61 -12.63
C LEU A 199 2.51 -14.05 -12.89
N ASP A 200 1.56 -13.20 -12.53
CA ASP A 200 0.14 -13.48 -12.74
C ASP A 200 -0.27 -13.22 -14.19
N SER A 201 -1.08 -14.12 -14.74
CA SER A 201 -1.63 -14.00 -16.09
C SER A 201 -3.13 -13.72 -16.04
N TYR A 202 -3.53 -12.61 -16.63
CA TYR A 202 -4.93 -12.20 -16.73
C TYR A 202 -5.44 -12.39 -18.16
N ILE A 203 -6.69 -12.84 -18.30
CA ILE A 203 -7.30 -13.16 -19.60
C ILE A 203 -8.36 -12.10 -19.93
N ALA A 204 -8.26 -11.53 -21.12
CA ALA A 204 -9.28 -10.64 -21.69
C ALA A 204 -9.60 -11.07 -23.12
N ASN A 205 -10.89 -11.04 -23.50
CA ASN A 205 -11.29 -11.34 -24.88
C ASN A 205 -10.92 -10.16 -25.80
N LYS A 206 -9.81 -10.31 -26.54
CA LYS A 206 -9.31 -9.27 -27.46
C LYS A 206 -10.35 -8.77 -28.47
N ALA A 207 -11.34 -9.58 -28.85
CA ALA A 207 -12.37 -9.17 -29.80
C ALA A 207 -13.28 -8.07 -29.23
N ARG A 208 -13.35 -7.92 -27.90
CA ARG A 208 -14.20 -6.95 -27.20
C ARG A 208 -13.55 -5.60 -26.95
N PHE A 209 -12.27 -5.42 -27.24
CA PHE A 209 -11.54 -4.17 -26.98
C PHE A 209 -11.06 -3.52 -28.28
N ASN A 210 -11.06 -2.20 -28.34
CA ASN A 210 -10.40 -1.44 -29.42
C ASN A 210 -8.90 -1.28 -29.17
N SER A 211 -8.51 -1.15 -27.90
CA SER A 211 -7.13 -1.02 -27.44
C SER A 211 -6.94 -1.74 -26.12
N ARG A 212 -5.68 -1.99 -25.74
CA ARG A 212 -5.36 -2.53 -24.43
C ARG A 212 -5.67 -1.51 -23.33
N MET A 213 -6.18 -1.99 -22.20
CA MET A 213 -6.40 -1.20 -20.99
C MET A 213 -5.11 -1.01 -20.20
N ALA A 214 -5.03 0.07 -19.41
CA ALA A 214 -3.96 0.27 -18.45
C ALA A 214 -3.91 -0.86 -17.41
N TYR A 215 -2.74 -1.15 -16.90
CA TYR A 215 -2.46 -2.11 -15.83
C TYR A 215 -1.26 -1.63 -15.03
N GLY A 216 -1.24 -1.87 -13.73
CA GLY A 216 -0.08 -1.58 -12.91
C GLY A 216 1.11 -2.48 -13.27
N LEU A 217 2.30 -1.90 -13.44
CA LEU A 217 3.51 -2.68 -13.71
C LEU A 217 3.93 -3.54 -12.51
N GLY A 218 3.55 -3.16 -11.28
CA GLY A 218 3.84 -3.90 -10.04
C GLY A 218 2.66 -4.70 -9.47
N ASP A 219 1.42 -4.33 -9.80
CA ASP A 219 0.19 -4.87 -9.20
C ASP A 219 -0.82 -5.45 -10.21
N GLY A 220 -0.55 -5.39 -11.52
CA GLY A 220 -1.37 -6.05 -12.54
C GLY A 220 -2.69 -5.33 -12.84
N LEU A 221 -3.80 -6.08 -12.96
CA LEU A 221 -5.11 -5.45 -13.21
C LEU A 221 -5.62 -4.77 -11.94
N ASN A 222 -6.01 -3.51 -12.07
CA ASN A 222 -6.50 -2.68 -10.95
C ASN A 222 -7.61 -1.72 -11.42
N GLY A 223 -8.01 -0.75 -10.58
CA GLY A 223 -9.02 0.25 -10.94
C GLY A 223 -8.76 0.98 -12.27
N TRP A 224 -7.50 1.20 -12.64
CA TRP A 224 -7.15 1.84 -13.91
C TRP A 224 -7.46 0.95 -15.12
N SER A 225 -7.43 -0.37 -14.97
CA SER A 225 -7.86 -1.31 -16.01
C SER A 225 -9.33 -1.13 -16.36
N ILE A 226 -10.19 -0.88 -15.37
CA ILE A 226 -11.62 -0.61 -15.57
C ILE A 226 -11.82 0.79 -16.16
N ARG A 227 -11.19 1.81 -15.57
CA ARG A 227 -11.31 3.22 -15.98
C ARG A 227 -10.86 3.50 -17.41
N THR A 228 -9.89 2.75 -17.91
CA THR A 228 -9.29 2.94 -19.25
C THR A 228 -9.76 1.90 -20.28
N ALA A 229 -10.71 1.03 -19.92
CA ALA A 229 -11.22 0.01 -20.84
C ALA A 229 -12.02 0.62 -21.99
N ASP A 230 -11.43 0.66 -23.20
CA ASP A 230 -12.16 0.98 -24.42
C ASP A 230 -12.77 -0.28 -25.07
N VAL A 231 -13.96 -0.64 -24.59
CA VAL A 231 -14.71 -1.78 -25.12
C VAL A 231 -15.52 -1.41 -26.36
N LYS A 232 -15.64 -2.36 -27.28
CA LYS A 232 -16.52 -2.25 -28.45
C LYS A 232 -17.98 -2.22 -28.01
N PRO A 233 -18.87 -1.50 -28.73
CA PRO A 233 -20.30 -1.60 -28.46
C PRO A 233 -20.82 -3.03 -28.67
N GLY A 234 -21.91 -3.37 -27.99
CA GLY A 234 -22.76 -4.51 -28.28
C GLY A 234 -23.68 -4.24 -29.47
N ALA A 235 -24.56 -5.21 -29.78
CA ALA A 235 -25.55 -5.06 -30.85
C ALA A 235 -26.57 -3.93 -30.57
N ASP A 236 -26.78 -3.60 -29.29
CA ASP A 236 -27.61 -2.50 -28.79
C ASP A 236 -26.88 -1.14 -28.74
N GLY A 237 -25.63 -1.08 -29.20
CA GLY A 237 -24.80 0.12 -29.15
C GLY A 237 -24.16 0.39 -27.78
N GLN A 238 -24.47 -0.37 -26.73
CA GLN A 238 -23.94 -0.14 -25.40
C GLN A 238 -22.51 -0.68 -25.25
N LYS A 239 -21.68 0.06 -24.52
CA LYS A 239 -20.32 -0.38 -24.14
C LYS A 239 -20.38 -1.04 -22.77
N VAL A 240 -20.29 -2.37 -22.74
CA VAL A 240 -20.33 -3.17 -21.50
C VAL A 240 -19.00 -3.89 -21.29
N LEU A 241 -18.32 -3.57 -20.19
CA LEU A 241 -17.21 -4.35 -19.66
C LEU A 241 -17.76 -5.36 -18.65
N ARG A 242 -17.42 -6.64 -18.81
CA ARG A 242 -17.72 -7.67 -17.81
C ARG A 242 -16.42 -8.07 -17.12
N VAL A 243 -16.38 -7.88 -15.81
CA VAL A 243 -15.25 -8.25 -14.95
C VAL A 243 -15.69 -9.44 -14.11
N ILE A 244 -14.89 -10.51 -14.12
CA ILE A 244 -15.14 -11.70 -13.30
C ILE A 244 -14.06 -11.75 -12.24
N GLN A 245 -14.47 -11.78 -10.98
CA GLN A 245 -13.58 -11.99 -9.84
C GLN A 245 -13.75 -13.42 -9.35
N TYR A 246 -12.63 -14.12 -9.15
CA TYR A 246 -12.65 -15.46 -8.57
C TYR A 246 -12.45 -15.37 -7.05
N SER A 247 -13.48 -15.75 -6.30
CA SER A 247 -13.42 -15.92 -4.85
C SER A 247 -13.57 -17.38 -4.50
N ALA A 248 -12.60 -17.95 -3.78
CA ALA A 248 -12.65 -19.34 -3.33
C ALA A 248 -13.88 -19.63 -2.43
N ARG A 249 -14.45 -18.60 -1.78
CA ARG A 249 -15.69 -18.70 -0.99
C ARG A 249 -16.96 -18.32 -1.77
N GLY A 250 -16.84 -17.78 -2.98
CA GLY A 250 -17.98 -17.35 -3.79
C GLY A 250 -18.73 -16.10 -3.30
N SER A 251 -18.24 -15.36 -2.29
CA SER A 251 -18.84 -14.09 -1.85
C SER A 251 -17.99 -12.88 -2.28
N LEU A 252 -18.67 -11.79 -2.70
CA LEU A 252 -18.09 -10.49 -3.04
C LEU A 252 -18.22 -9.44 -1.92
N PHE A 253 -19.00 -9.71 -0.87
CA PHE A 253 -19.30 -8.76 0.21
C PHE A 253 -18.86 -9.38 1.54
N MET A 254 -17.54 -9.40 1.77
CA MET A 254 -16.94 -10.13 2.90
C MET A 254 -16.57 -9.22 4.07
N SER A 255 -16.31 -7.93 3.82
CA SER A 255 -16.12 -6.89 4.84
C SER A 255 -17.23 -5.86 4.80
N SER A 256 -17.46 -5.15 5.91
CA SER A 256 -18.32 -3.97 5.97
C SER A 256 -17.84 -2.90 4.99
N TRP A 257 -18.78 -2.16 4.39
CA TRP A 257 -18.46 -1.02 3.52
C TRP A 257 -18.44 0.26 4.35
N ASP A 258 -17.50 0.33 5.31
CA ASP A 258 -17.31 1.47 6.20
C ASP A 258 -16.37 2.52 5.57
N PRO A 259 -16.84 3.73 5.23
CA PRO A 259 -15.99 4.79 4.66
C PRO A 259 -15.20 5.58 5.72
N ILE A 260 -15.32 5.27 7.01
CA ILE A 260 -14.65 5.93 8.14
C ILE A 260 -13.69 5.01 8.88
N GLY A 261 -14.12 3.79 9.19
CA GLY A 261 -13.37 2.78 9.94
C GLY A 261 -12.07 2.33 9.30
N VAL A 262 -11.13 1.89 10.13
CA VAL A 262 -9.78 1.44 9.70
C VAL A 262 -9.82 0.16 8.87
N ASP A 263 -10.78 -0.73 9.14
CA ASP A 263 -10.93 -2.03 8.49
C ASP A 263 -12.04 -2.07 7.43
N GLY A 264 -12.67 -0.92 7.18
CA GLY A 264 -13.71 -0.79 6.18
C GLY A 264 -13.20 -1.16 4.79
N PHE A 265 -13.99 -1.94 4.05
CA PHE A 265 -13.61 -2.49 2.75
C PHE A 265 -12.31 -3.32 2.81
N SER A 266 -12.00 -4.03 3.89
CA SER A 266 -10.72 -4.78 4.02
C SER A 266 -10.54 -5.91 3.00
N ASP A 267 -11.60 -6.34 2.30
CA ASP A 267 -11.49 -7.41 1.30
C ASP A 267 -11.12 -6.91 -0.13
N VAL A 268 -10.36 -7.71 -0.88
CA VAL A 268 -9.92 -7.33 -2.24
C VAL A 268 -11.07 -7.21 -3.26
N TYR A 269 -12.21 -7.85 -3.00
CA TYR A 269 -13.35 -7.90 -3.92
C TYR A 269 -14.14 -6.59 -3.89
N SER A 270 -14.40 -6.06 -2.69
CA SER A 270 -14.95 -4.71 -2.51
C SER A 270 -13.98 -3.66 -3.05
N GLY A 271 -12.67 -3.83 -2.85
CA GLY A 271 -11.62 -3.01 -3.46
C GLY A 271 -11.74 -2.84 -4.97
N ALA A 272 -11.88 -3.95 -5.70
CA ALA A 272 -12.02 -3.90 -7.15
C ALA A 272 -13.31 -3.21 -7.64
N ILE A 273 -14.33 -3.08 -6.79
CA ILE A 273 -15.57 -2.36 -7.08
C ILE A 273 -15.42 -0.87 -6.76
N ILE A 274 -14.77 -0.51 -5.65
CA ILE A 274 -14.68 0.89 -5.20
C ILE A 274 -13.62 1.70 -5.96
N ASP A 275 -12.54 1.08 -6.40
CA ASP A 275 -11.48 1.77 -7.16
C ASP A 275 -11.99 2.52 -8.41
N PRO A 276 -12.90 1.99 -9.23
CA PRO A 276 -13.47 2.75 -10.34
C PRO A 276 -14.53 3.79 -9.95
N ILE A 277 -15.09 3.75 -8.73
CA ILE A 277 -16.18 4.66 -8.33
C ILE A 277 -15.72 5.85 -7.47
N CYS A 278 -14.53 5.78 -6.87
CA CYS A 278 -13.99 6.83 -6.00
C CYS A 278 -12.73 7.47 -6.60
N ASP A 279 -12.66 8.80 -6.62
CA ASP A 279 -11.45 9.54 -6.98
C ASP A 279 -10.75 10.11 -5.74
N ALA A 280 -9.52 9.63 -5.51
CA ALA A 280 -8.59 10.22 -4.56
C ALA A 280 -8.08 11.60 -5.03
N SER A 281 -7.41 12.34 -4.13
CA SER A 281 -6.71 13.58 -4.48
C SER A 281 -5.50 13.31 -5.37
N THR A 282 -4.70 12.30 -5.01
CA THR A 282 -3.52 11.82 -5.72
C THR A 282 -3.55 10.30 -5.81
N PHE A 283 -2.75 9.73 -6.71
CA PHE A 283 -2.54 8.28 -6.87
C PHE A 283 -1.15 8.00 -7.42
N GLU A 284 -0.66 6.78 -7.26
CA GLU A 284 0.56 6.33 -7.94
C GLU A 284 0.23 5.86 -9.35
N SER A 285 0.88 6.47 -10.34
CA SER A 285 0.62 6.15 -11.76
C SER A 285 0.96 4.69 -12.08
N PRO A 286 0.06 3.93 -12.74
CA PRO A 286 0.24 2.49 -12.98
C PRO A 286 1.44 2.17 -13.90
N ASN A 287 1.87 3.12 -14.73
CA ASN A 287 2.98 2.94 -15.68
C ASN A 287 4.37 3.30 -15.11
N ASN A 288 4.46 4.03 -13.98
CA ASN A 288 5.76 4.50 -13.47
C ASN A 288 5.82 4.76 -11.95
N ALA A 289 4.76 4.46 -11.19
CA ALA A 289 4.60 4.71 -9.75
C ALA A 289 4.67 6.18 -9.30
N SER A 290 4.66 7.16 -10.20
CA SER A 290 4.79 8.56 -9.82
C SER A 290 3.54 9.08 -9.09
N ASP A 291 3.73 9.83 -8.00
CA ASP A 291 2.67 10.57 -7.33
C ASP A 291 2.00 11.56 -8.30
N THR A 292 0.77 11.25 -8.69
CA THR A 292 0.04 11.93 -9.76
C THR A 292 -1.22 12.60 -9.22
N PRO A 293 -1.45 13.89 -9.50
CA PRO A 293 -2.71 14.56 -9.14
C PRO A 293 -3.92 13.96 -9.90
N LEU A 294 -5.00 13.66 -9.17
CA LEU A 294 -6.29 13.22 -9.73
C LEU A 294 -7.41 14.22 -9.47
N ARG A 295 -7.61 14.66 -8.22
CA ARG A 295 -8.62 15.70 -7.86
C ARG A 295 -8.02 16.92 -7.18
N THR A 296 -6.71 17.08 -7.30
CA THR A 296 -5.99 18.24 -6.78
C THR A 296 -5.13 18.87 -7.87
N LYS A 297 -4.70 20.11 -7.65
CA LYS A 297 -3.66 20.79 -8.40
C LYS A 297 -2.66 21.38 -7.41
N TYR A 298 -1.39 21.22 -7.68
CA TYR A 298 -0.29 21.85 -6.95
C TYR A 298 0.88 22.08 -7.93
N ASP A 299 1.78 22.99 -7.58
CA ASP A 299 3.02 23.22 -8.33
C ASP A 299 4.21 22.90 -7.44
N VAL A 300 4.95 21.85 -7.80
CA VAL A 300 6.16 21.41 -7.09
C VAL A 300 7.19 22.54 -6.94
N LYS A 301 7.30 23.44 -7.94
CA LYS A 301 8.28 24.54 -7.93
C LYS A 301 7.91 25.67 -6.96
N SER A 302 6.64 25.73 -6.54
CA SER A 302 6.12 26.77 -5.65
C SER A 302 6.32 26.45 -4.18
N ALA A 303 6.63 25.18 -3.85
CA ALA A 303 6.85 24.73 -2.49
C ALA A 303 8.12 25.34 -1.88
N LYS A 304 8.07 25.59 -0.56
CA LYS A 304 9.24 25.99 0.22
C LYS A 304 9.55 24.88 1.21
N THR A 305 10.83 24.56 1.33
CA THR A 305 11.34 23.50 2.22
C THR A 305 12.44 24.06 3.12
N GLY A 306 12.38 23.74 4.40
CA GLY A 306 13.41 24.01 5.40
C GLY A 306 13.41 22.94 6.49
N PRO A 307 13.50 21.64 6.13
CA PRO A 307 13.41 20.54 7.07
C PRO A 307 14.61 20.52 8.03
N LYS A 308 14.37 20.14 9.29
CA LYS A 308 15.42 19.87 10.28
C LYS A 308 14.95 18.76 11.21
N ILE A 309 15.88 17.95 11.71
CA ILE A 309 15.60 17.03 12.81
C ILE A 309 15.65 17.83 14.11
N MET A 310 14.60 17.71 14.92
CA MET A 310 14.45 18.37 16.21
C MET A 310 15.23 17.62 17.29
N GLU A 311 15.38 18.23 18.48
CA GLU A 311 16.10 17.61 19.60
C GLU A 311 15.47 16.30 20.09
N ASP A 312 14.15 16.15 19.92
CA ASP A 312 13.41 14.93 20.24
C ASP A 312 13.45 13.86 19.12
N GLY A 313 14.20 14.11 18.04
CA GLY A 313 14.32 13.21 16.90
C GLY A 313 13.19 13.34 15.86
N SER A 314 12.15 14.14 16.13
CA SER A 314 11.07 14.38 15.17
C SER A 314 11.53 15.25 14.00
N LEU A 315 10.82 15.17 12.88
CA LEU A 315 10.99 16.13 11.78
C LEU A 315 10.27 17.43 12.14
N GLY A 316 10.96 18.55 11.96
CA GLY A 316 10.39 19.89 11.99
C GLY A 316 11.02 20.76 10.90
N GLY A 317 10.97 22.09 11.08
CA GLY A 317 11.66 22.96 10.16
C GLY A 317 11.81 24.41 10.58
N THR A 318 12.28 25.21 9.64
CA THR A 318 12.64 26.63 9.82
C THR A 318 11.64 27.60 9.19
N ILE A 319 10.66 27.10 8.43
CA ILE A 319 9.71 27.95 7.72
C ILE A 319 8.69 28.49 8.73
N PRO A 320 8.52 29.81 8.86
CA PRO A 320 7.53 30.37 9.78
C PRO A 320 6.11 30.05 9.31
N VAL A 321 5.26 29.62 10.25
CA VAL A 321 3.83 29.45 10.02
C VAL A 321 3.12 30.76 10.39
N PRO A 322 2.25 31.31 9.52
CA PRO A 322 1.47 32.50 9.85
C PRO A 322 0.65 32.27 11.12
N ALA A 323 0.64 33.25 12.02
CA ALA A 323 -0.14 33.16 13.26
C ALA A 323 -1.66 33.00 13.01
N THR A 324 -2.13 33.43 11.84
CA THR A 324 -3.52 33.33 11.37
C THR A 324 -3.81 32.03 10.62
N ALA A 325 -2.82 31.15 10.40
CA ALA A 325 -3.11 29.82 9.89
C ALA A 325 -4.02 29.10 10.90
N GLU A 326 -4.90 28.24 10.43
CA GLU A 326 -5.93 27.62 11.26
C GLU A 326 -5.72 26.11 11.41
N LEU A 327 -6.10 25.58 12.58
CA LEU A 327 -6.37 24.17 12.82
C LEU A 327 -7.76 24.04 13.46
N TYR A 328 -8.38 22.87 13.31
CA TYR A 328 -9.63 22.58 13.99
C TYR A 328 -9.36 22.17 15.44
N ASP A 329 -10.07 22.79 16.37
CA ASP A 329 -10.04 22.50 17.80
C ASP A 329 -11.32 21.74 18.14
N SER A 330 -11.18 20.45 18.46
CA SER A 330 -12.28 19.51 18.76
C SER A 330 -13.02 19.90 20.04
N ALA A 331 -12.29 20.26 21.10
CA ALA A 331 -12.87 20.62 22.40
C ALA A 331 -13.86 21.79 22.31
N THR A 332 -13.53 22.79 21.48
CA THR A 332 -14.41 23.95 21.23
C THR A 332 -15.23 23.84 19.96
N LYS A 333 -15.00 22.80 19.15
CA LYS A 333 -15.63 22.56 17.85
C LYS A 333 -15.53 23.75 16.89
N THR A 334 -14.35 24.38 16.84
CA THR A 334 -14.11 25.58 16.01
C THR A 334 -12.76 25.56 15.33
N TRP A 335 -12.66 26.25 14.19
CA TRP A 335 -11.37 26.54 13.57
C TRP A 335 -10.70 27.70 14.29
N LYS A 336 -9.46 27.50 14.74
CA LYS A 336 -8.69 28.48 15.51
C LYS A 336 -7.35 28.76 14.89
N ALA A 337 -6.95 30.03 15.01
CA ALA A 337 -5.61 30.48 14.70
C ALA A 337 -4.57 29.72 15.53
N VAL A 338 -3.50 29.25 14.90
CA VAL A 338 -2.42 28.47 15.55
C VAL A 338 -1.51 29.31 16.44
N GLY A 339 -1.58 30.63 16.32
CA GLY A 339 -0.79 31.57 17.11
C GLY A 339 0.65 31.76 16.60
N ALA A 340 1.36 32.73 17.20
CA ALA A 340 2.70 33.11 16.77
C ALA A 340 3.78 32.08 17.18
N GLY A 341 4.93 32.13 16.50
CA GLY A 341 6.14 31.39 16.90
C GLY A 341 6.22 29.94 16.42
N LYS A 342 5.27 29.48 15.60
CA LYS A 342 5.30 28.14 15.00
C LYS A 342 6.17 28.12 13.74
N THR A 343 6.87 27.02 13.51
CA THR A 343 7.61 26.74 12.27
C THR A 343 7.27 25.36 11.72
N THR A 344 7.62 25.12 10.46
CA THR A 344 7.38 23.84 9.79
C THR A 344 8.49 23.43 8.82
N ALA A 345 8.56 22.15 8.46
CA ALA A 345 9.46 21.59 7.45
C ALA A 345 9.13 22.07 6.04
N VAL A 346 7.85 22.02 5.64
CA VAL A 346 7.42 22.30 4.28
C VAL A 346 6.15 23.12 4.27
N THR A 347 6.08 24.07 3.34
CA THR A 347 4.82 24.72 2.97
C THR A 347 4.62 24.66 1.46
N ALA A 348 3.40 24.33 1.06
CA ALA A 348 2.99 24.27 -0.33
C ALA A 348 1.50 24.57 -0.46
N THR A 349 1.11 25.08 -1.62
CA THR A 349 -0.28 25.46 -1.92
C THR A 349 -0.89 24.51 -2.94
N GLY A 350 -2.09 24.04 -2.66
CA GLY A 350 -2.88 23.24 -3.60
C GLY A 350 -4.33 23.68 -3.66
N SER A 351 -5.06 23.14 -4.65
CA SER A 351 -6.49 23.41 -4.83
C SER A 351 -7.21 22.15 -5.30
N TYR A 352 -8.46 21.99 -4.88
CA TYR A 352 -9.30 20.89 -5.33
C TYR A 352 -9.84 21.18 -6.75
N THR A 353 -9.92 20.18 -7.62
CA THR A 353 -10.38 20.39 -9.02
C THR A 353 -11.88 20.61 -9.16
N GLY A 354 -12.65 20.46 -8.08
CA GLY A 354 -14.12 20.56 -8.08
C GLY A 354 -14.78 19.31 -8.65
N GLY A 355 -15.97 19.46 -9.21
CA GLY A 355 -16.82 18.38 -9.75
C GLY A 355 -18.05 18.14 -8.87
N LYS A 356 -18.75 17.04 -9.13
CA LYS A 356 -19.96 16.65 -8.39
C LYS A 356 -19.80 15.32 -7.69
N TRP A 357 -20.51 15.16 -6.60
CA TRP A 357 -20.83 13.89 -5.98
C TRP A 357 -21.84 13.13 -6.85
N HIS A 358 -21.93 11.82 -6.66
CA HIS A 358 -22.87 10.95 -7.38
C HIS A 358 -24.35 11.26 -7.08
N ASN A 359 -24.64 11.96 -5.98
CA ASN A 359 -25.97 12.50 -5.67
C ASN A 359 -26.30 13.80 -6.45
N GLY A 360 -25.36 14.31 -7.26
CA GLY A 360 -25.51 15.49 -8.11
C GLY A 360 -25.08 16.81 -7.46
N GLU A 361 -24.80 16.82 -6.15
CA GLU A 361 -24.35 18.02 -5.44
C GLU A 361 -22.91 18.37 -5.78
N ALA A 362 -22.59 19.66 -5.80
CA ALA A 362 -21.25 20.14 -6.07
C ALA A 362 -20.31 19.81 -4.90
N ILE A 363 -19.08 19.44 -5.22
CA ILE A 363 -17.98 19.34 -4.24
C ILE A 363 -17.46 20.75 -3.99
N THR A 364 -17.45 21.17 -2.72
CA THR A 364 -17.15 22.55 -2.30
C THR A 364 -16.08 22.59 -1.21
N MET A 365 -15.66 23.79 -0.82
CA MET A 365 -14.74 23.98 0.33
C MET A 365 -15.33 23.46 1.65
N ALA A 366 -16.66 23.32 1.76
CA ALA A 366 -17.28 22.69 2.93
C ALA A 366 -16.90 21.21 3.04
N ASP A 367 -16.86 20.46 1.92
CA ASP A 367 -16.43 19.07 1.90
C ASP A 367 -14.97 18.92 2.36
N VAL A 368 -14.11 19.84 1.91
CA VAL A 368 -12.70 19.88 2.32
C VAL A 368 -12.56 20.21 3.81
N ARG A 369 -13.23 21.26 4.29
CA ARG A 369 -13.18 21.67 5.71
C ARG A 369 -13.72 20.58 6.62
N HIS A 370 -14.83 19.94 6.26
CA HIS A 370 -15.36 18.83 7.04
C HIS A 370 -14.37 17.66 7.11
N ALA A 371 -13.83 17.24 5.96
CA ALA A 371 -12.86 16.15 5.89
C ALA A 371 -11.58 16.44 6.68
N MET A 372 -11.09 17.68 6.68
CA MET A 372 -9.91 18.07 7.46
C MET A 372 -10.19 18.15 8.97
N ALA A 373 -11.40 18.50 9.38
CA ALA A 373 -11.79 18.57 10.79
C ALA A 373 -12.09 17.19 11.39
N PHE A 374 -12.61 16.26 10.59
CA PHE A 374 -13.07 14.95 11.06
C PHE A 374 -11.97 14.17 11.81
N PRO A 375 -10.71 14.08 11.34
CA PRO A 375 -9.65 13.45 12.11
C PRO A 375 -9.37 14.13 13.44
N PHE A 376 -9.37 15.46 13.50
CA PHE A 376 -9.14 16.18 14.76
C PHE A 376 -10.25 15.90 15.77
N GLU A 377 -11.50 15.83 15.31
CA GLU A 377 -12.65 15.47 16.15
C GLU A 377 -12.52 14.03 16.66
N TRP A 378 -12.35 13.04 15.77
CA TRP A 378 -12.43 11.62 16.12
C TRP A 378 -11.15 10.98 16.66
N ALA A 379 -10.01 11.67 16.58
CA ALA A 379 -8.72 11.21 17.10
C ALA A 379 -8.23 11.97 18.34
N THR A 380 -8.93 13.01 18.79
CA THR A 380 -8.55 13.77 20.00
C THR A 380 -9.52 13.43 21.12
N LYS A 381 -8.99 12.98 22.27
CA LYS A 381 -9.84 12.70 23.44
C LYS A 381 -10.02 13.97 24.26
N ASP A 382 -11.17 14.62 24.16
CA ASP A 382 -11.43 15.92 24.81
C ASP A 382 -11.88 15.81 26.27
N GLY A 383 -12.17 14.60 26.75
CA GLY A 383 -12.49 14.33 28.15
C GLY A 383 -13.00 12.92 28.42
N ASP A 384 -13.33 12.67 29.69
CA ASP A 384 -13.96 11.41 30.09
C ASP A 384 -15.41 11.37 29.58
N GLY A 385 -15.77 10.30 28.85
CA GLY A 385 -17.09 10.14 28.25
C GLY A 385 -17.27 10.86 26.91
N ASP A 386 -16.18 11.30 26.28
CA ASP A 386 -16.21 11.81 24.92
C ASP A 386 -16.75 10.74 23.95
N LYS A 387 -17.87 11.07 23.31
CA LYS A 387 -18.56 10.18 22.36
C LYS A 387 -18.05 10.32 20.92
N TYR A 388 -17.17 11.29 20.69
CA TYR A 388 -16.57 11.58 19.40
C TYR A 388 -15.09 11.19 19.40
N PHE A 389 -14.74 10.09 20.07
CA PHE A 389 -13.40 9.53 20.08
C PHE A 389 -13.47 8.04 19.73
N ASP A 390 -12.67 7.60 18.76
CA ASP A 390 -12.49 6.19 18.43
C ASP A 390 -10.99 5.85 18.49
N GLU A 391 -10.61 4.90 19.35
CA GLU A 391 -9.21 4.59 19.65
C GLU A 391 -8.47 4.01 18.43
N SER A 392 -9.12 3.16 17.65
CA SER A 392 -8.51 2.52 16.46
C SER A 392 -8.31 3.56 15.36
N TYR A 393 -9.28 4.43 15.17
CA TYR A 393 -9.19 5.57 14.28
C TYR A 393 -8.10 6.55 14.72
N ALA A 394 -8.03 6.88 16.02
CA ALA A 394 -7.04 7.78 16.59
C ALA A 394 -5.61 7.29 16.35
N ALA A 395 -5.35 6.01 16.59
CA ALA A 395 -4.04 5.40 16.37
C ALA A 395 -3.49 5.60 14.94
N GLN A 396 -4.38 5.67 13.94
CA GLN A 396 -3.99 5.88 12.54
C GLN A 396 -3.80 7.36 12.16
N TYR A 397 -4.57 8.27 12.74
CA TYR A 397 -4.57 9.69 12.35
C TYR A 397 -3.74 10.61 13.27
N GLU A 398 -3.45 10.21 14.50
CA GLU A 398 -2.60 10.95 15.42
C GLU A 398 -1.24 11.38 14.81
N PRO A 399 -0.52 10.51 14.08
CA PRO A 399 0.74 10.92 13.44
C PRO A 399 0.55 12.08 12.47
N THR A 400 -0.49 12.03 11.63
CA THR A 400 -0.83 13.10 10.68
C THR A 400 -1.21 14.39 11.40
N ILE A 401 -2.01 14.31 12.47
CA ILE A 401 -2.40 15.47 13.28
C ILE A 401 -1.17 16.15 13.90
N LYS A 402 -0.24 15.38 14.48
CA LYS A 402 0.98 15.91 15.13
C LYS A 402 1.90 16.67 14.15
N THR A 403 1.96 16.23 12.90
CA THR A 403 2.78 16.88 11.85
C THR A 403 2.11 18.11 11.22
N SER A 404 0.80 18.27 11.36
CA SER A 404 0.05 19.39 10.77
C SER A 404 0.22 20.66 11.61
N LYS A 405 0.84 21.71 11.04
CA LYS A 405 1.16 22.96 11.76
C LYS A 405 0.20 24.10 11.47
N GLY A 406 -0.66 23.97 10.47
CA GLY A 406 -1.72 24.92 10.17
C GLY A 406 -2.02 25.00 8.68
N TYR A 407 -3.16 25.62 8.37
CA TYR A 407 -3.63 25.83 7.01
C TYR A 407 -4.09 27.28 6.81
N VAL A 408 -3.77 27.85 5.65
CA VAL A 408 -4.34 29.13 5.21
C VAL A 408 -5.33 28.84 4.07
N PHE A 409 -6.59 29.15 4.32
CA PHE A 409 -7.68 29.02 3.34
C PHE A 409 -7.77 30.31 2.52
N ASN A 410 -7.27 30.27 1.29
CA ASN A 410 -7.15 31.45 0.44
C ASN A 410 -8.49 31.82 -0.20
N LYS A 411 -8.66 33.10 -0.56
CA LYS A 411 -9.89 33.63 -1.16
C LYS A 411 -10.23 33.00 -2.52
N ASP A 412 -9.23 32.49 -3.23
CA ASP A 412 -9.38 31.81 -4.52
C ASP A 412 -9.78 30.32 -4.39
N GLY A 413 -9.96 29.83 -3.16
CA GLY A 413 -10.30 28.43 -2.87
C GLY A 413 -9.10 27.48 -2.83
N SER A 414 -7.87 27.99 -2.96
CA SER A 414 -6.66 27.21 -2.68
C SER A 414 -6.38 27.13 -1.17
N ILE A 415 -5.58 26.16 -0.77
CA ILE A 415 -5.14 25.95 0.61
C ILE A 415 -3.63 25.93 0.63
N THR A 416 -3.04 26.78 1.45
CA THR A 416 -1.61 26.72 1.77
C THR A 416 -1.43 25.92 3.06
N SER A 417 -0.79 24.76 2.95
CA SER A 417 -0.53 23.87 4.07
C SER A 417 0.85 24.11 4.67
N TYR A 418 0.97 23.85 5.98
CA TYR A 418 2.23 23.89 6.73
C TYR A 418 2.37 22.56 7.46
N VAL A 419 3.26 21.68 7.00
CA VAL A 419 3.34 20.30 7.46
C VAL A 419 4.79 19.87 7.66
N ASP A 420 5.02 19.17 8.77
CA ASP A 420 6.30 18.53 9.08
C ASP A 420 6.44 17.18 8.39
N TYR A 421 6.60 17.24 7.06
CA TYR A 421 6.86 16.10 6.19
C TYR A 421 7.87 16.48 5.11
N PHE A 422 8.89 15.65 4.89
CA PHE A 422 9.88 15.88 3.85
C PHE A 422 10.43 14.57 3.28
N PHE A 423 10.08 14.26 2.03
CA PHE A 423 10.61 13.11 1.32
C PHE A 423 11.79 13.53 0.44
N ALA A 424 13.00 13.52 1.01
CA ALA A 424 14.22 13.98 0.35
C ALA A 424 14.50 13.35 -1.04
N PRO A 425 14.24 12.05 -1.30
CA PRO A 425 14.50 11.44 -2.61
C PRO A 425 13.65 12.02 -3.75
N GLU A 426 12.45 12.53 -3.46
CA GLU A 426 11.53 13.03 -4.49
C GLU A 426 10.70 14.20 -3.98
N MET A 427 10.99 15.40 -4.50
CA MET A 427 10.23 16.60 -4.16
C MET A 427 8.75 16.50 -4.56
N ASN A 428 8.43 15.78 -5.63
CA ASN A 428 7.04 15.61 -6.04
C ASN A 428 6.24 14.81 -4.99
N ARG A 429 6.80 13.74 -4.40
CA ARG A 429 6.18 13.03 -3.26
C ARG A 429 6.01 13.96 -2.05
N THR A 430 7.02 14.77 -1.74
CA THR A 430 6.92 15.81 -0.69
C THR A 430 5.73 16.74 -0.92
N VAL A 431 5.63 17.32 -2.12
CA VAL A 431 4.58 18.30 -2.43
C VAL A 431 3.21 17.63 -2.59
N ALA A 432 3.15 16.41 -3.13
CA ALA A 432 1.91 15.63 -3.20
C ALA A 432 1.33 15.39 -1.80
N THR A 433 2.15 14.99 -0.83
CA THR A 433 1.69 14.79 0.56
C THR A 433 1.27 16.10 1.24
N VAL A 434 2.00 17.20 1.03
CA VAL A 434 1.76 18.47 1.74
C VAL A 434 0.66 19.32 1.11
N ALA A 435 0.58 19.36 -0.22
CA ALA A 435 -0.29 20.28 -0.96
C ALA A 435 -1.57 19.63 -1.49
N ALA A 436 -1.68 18.30 -1.55
CA ALA A 436 -2.88 17.67 -2.06
C ALA A 436 -4.09 18.02 -1.18
N VAL A 437 -5.11 18.63 -1.79
CA VAL A 437 -6.35 18.94 -1.10
C VAL A 437 -7.26 17.72 -1.16
N ALA A 438 -7.66 17.21 0.00
CA ALA A 438 -8.51 16.02 0.12
C ALA A 438 -9.89 16.33 0.71
N ILE A 439 -10.85 15.49 0.34
CA ILE A 439 -12.24 15.47 0.83
C ILE A 439 -12.53 14.14 1.53
N LYS A 440 -11.49 13.52 2.08
CA LYS A 440 -11.54 12.21 2.71
C LYS A 440 -11.55 12.37 4.23
N ALA A 441 -12.66 11.95 4.85
CA ALA A 441 -12.85 12.08 6.29
C ALA A 441 -12.20 10.94 7.09
N GLY A 442 -12.15 9.71 6.56
CA GLY A 442 -11.69 8.52 7.28
C GLY A 442 -11.27 7.37 6.36
N ASN A 443 -11.19 6.15 6.88
CA ASN A 443 -10.74 4.92 6.24
C ASN A 443 -9.30 4.98 5.71
N PRO A 444 -8.29 5.00 6.59
CA PRO A 444 -6.87 5.06 6.20
C PRO A 444 -6.43 3.84 5.37
N GLY A 445 -7.06 2.68 5.55
CA GLY A 445 -6.77 1.45 4.80
C GLY A 445 -7.11 1.51 3.31
N ARG A 446 -8.02 2.42 2.89
CA ARG A 446 -8.40 2.60 1.48
C ARG A 446 -8.22 4.05 1.03
N PRO A 447 -7.04 4.46 0.52
CA PRO A 447 -6.73 5.85 0.15
C PRO A 447 -7.74 6.50 -0.81
N GLN A 448 -8.41 5.72 -1.64
CA GLN A 448 -9.39 6.13 -2.63
C GLN A 448 -10.79 6.40 -2.08
N VAL A 449 -11.21 5.78 -0.97
CA VAL A 449 -12.59 5.88 -0.50
C VAL A 449 -12.89 7.30 -0.03
N THR A 450 -13.93 7.87 -0.61
CA THR A 450 -14.44 9.19 -0.23
C THR A 450 -15.95 9.25 -0.39
N VAL A 451 -16.60 9.87 0.59
CA VAL A 451 -18.03 10.11 0.68
C VAL A 451 -18.27 11.58 1.05
N PRO A 452 -19.40 12.18 0.67
CA PRO A 452 -19.69 13.57 1.00
C PRO A 452 -19.89 13.76 2.51
N TRP A 453 -19.69 14.99 2.98
CA TRP A 453 -19.74 15.30 4.41
C TRP A 453 -21.07 14.91 5.08
N GLU A 454 -22.19 14.95 4.35
CA GLU A 454 -23.48 14.54 4.92
C GLU A 454 -23.56 13.04 5.25
N ILE A 455 -22.79 12.18 4.54
CA ILE A 455 -22.70 10.76 4.88
C ILE A 455 -21.77 10.56 6.06
N SER A 456 -20.56 11.13 6.05
CA SER A 456 -19.62 10.99 7.18
C SER A 456 -20.21 11.53 8.48
N GLU A 457 -20.92 12.66 8.43
CA GLU A 457 -21.60 13.21 9.60
C GLU A 457 -22.76 12.32 10.08
N ALA A 458 -23.58 11.79 9.17
CA ALA A 458 -24.66 10.88 9.56
C ALA A 458 -24.11 9.63 10.26
N LEU A 459 -23.00 9.07 9.76
CA LEU A 459 -22.31 7.94 10.39
C LEU A 459 -21.75 8.31 11.77
N ALA A 460 -21.08 9.46 11.89
CA ALA A 460 -20.60 10.00 13.16
C ALA A 460 -21.73 10.15 14.20
N LEU A 461 -22.87 10.72 13.81
CA LEU A 461 -24.02 10.88 14.70
C LEU A 461 -24.72 9.55 15.02
N LEU A 462 -24.67 8.54 14.15
CA LEU A 462 -25.16 7.20 14.48
C LEU A 462 -24.31 6.55 15.57
N VAL A 463 -22.99 6.69 15.50
CA VAL A 463 -22.06 6.18 16.53
C VAL A 463 -22.22 6.97 17.83
N ALA A 464 -22.20 8.30 17.78
CA ALA A 464 -22.20 9.14 18.98
C ALA A 464 -23.57 9.27 19.68
N GLU A 465 -24.67 9.29 18.92
CA GLU A 465 -26.02 9.54 19.47
C GLU A 465 -26.94 8.32 19.42
N GLY A 466 -26.57 7.29 18.66
CA GLY A 466 -27.38 6.10 18.44
C GLY A 466 -28.30 6.17 17.23
N SER A 467 -28.92 5.03 16.93
CA SER A 467 -29.75 4.80 15.76
C SER A 467 -31.24 4.65 16.08
N LYS A 468 -32.09 4.84 15.07
CA LYS A 468 -33.55 4.68 15.22
C LYS A 468 -33.94 3.22 15.47
N SER A 469 -33.21 2.27 14.91
CA SER A 469 -33.45 0.83 15.11
C SER A 469 -33.00 0.31 16.48
N GLY A 470 -32.27 1.11 17.27
CA GLY A 470 -31.62 0.67 18.51
C GLY A 470 -30.33 -0.12 18.28
N THR A 471 -29.85 -0.25 17.04
CA THR A 471 -28.55 -0.83 16.73
C THR A 471 -27.44 0.09 17.24
N VAL A 472 -26.48 -0.48 17.97
CA VAL A 472 -25.28 0.21 18.44
C VAL A 472 -24.22 0.09 17.35
N TYR A 473 -23.84 1.23 16.76
CA TYR A 473 -22.87 1.30 15.68
C TYR A 473 -21.48 1.72 16.17
N SER A 474 -20.44 1.32 15.45
CA SER A 474 -19.03 1.68 15.65
C SER A 474 -18.32 1.80 14.30
N PHE A 475 -17.15 2.46 14.27
CA PHE A 475 -16.23 2.45 13.11
C PHE A 475 -15.26 1.26 13.15
N THR A 476 -15.23 0.54 14.26
CA THR A 476 -14.41 -0.65 14.44
C THR A 476 -15.31 -1.82 14.79
N ASN A 477 -15.16 -2.93 14.06
CA ASN A 477 -15.96 -4.13 14.28
C ASN A 477 -15.60 -4.80 15.62
N SER A 478 -16.59 -5.25 16.38
CA SER A 478 -16.38 -6.16 17.53
C SER A 478 -17.64 -6.98 17.81
N ASP A 479 -17.54 -8.03 18.63
CA ASP A 479 -18.69 -8.88 18.97
C ASP A 479 -19.84 -8.12 19.64
N ALA A 480 -19.57 -6.94 20.20
CA ALA A 480 -20.53 -6.15 20.98
C ALA A 480 -21.23 -5.03 20.17
N VAL A 481 -20.68 -4.65 19.01
CA VAL A 481 -21.17 -3.50 18.23
C VAL A 481 -21.20 -3.82 16.73
N THR A 482 -22.09 -3.18 15.99
CA THR A 482 -22.16 -3.34 14.54
C THR A 482 -21.28 -2.29 13.87
N GLU A 483 -20.31 -2.69 13.05
CA GLU A 483 -19.59 -1.75 12.20
C GLU A 483 -20.57 -1.06 11.23
N VAL A 484 -20.39 0.23 10.96
CA VAL A 484 -21.25 0.93 10.00
C VAL A 484 -21.05 0.38 8.59
N ASP A 485 -22.14 0.28 7.82
CA ASP A 485 -22.08 -0.29 6.47
C ASP A 485 -23.05 0.45 5.53
N ILE A 486 -22.49 1.18 4.57
CA ILE A 486 -23.27 2.03 3.66
C ILE A 486 -24.01 1.26 2.56
N VAL A 487 -23.91 -0.07 2.50
CA VAL A 487 -24.66 -0.93 1.56
C VAL A 487 -25.56 -1.95 2.27
N ALA A 488 -25.31 -2.25 3.54
CA ALA A 488 -26.14 -3.17 4.31
C ALA A 488 -27.55 -2.59 4.55
N PRO A 489 -28.64 -3.29 4.18
CA PRO A 489 -29.99 -2.72 4.22
C PRO A 489 -30.42 -2.15 5.58
N LYS A 490 -30.02 -2.80 6.69
CA LYS A 490 -30.35 -2.35 8.05
C LYS A 490 -29.62 -1.04 8.40
N SER A 491 -28.34 -0.96 8.09
CA SER A 491 -27.54 0.25 8.32
C SER A 491 -27.99 1.39 7.41
N VAL A 492 -28.27 1.12 6.13
CA VAL A 492 -28.84 2.10 5.19
C VAL A 492 -30.17 2.69 5.67
N ALA A 493 -31.03 1.89 6.31
CA ALA A 493 -32.28 2.39 6.88
C ALA A 493 -32.04 3.35 8.06
N ASP A 494 -31.04 3.08 8.91
CA ASP A 494 -30.67 3.97 10.01
C ASP A 494 -29.95 5.25 9.53
N ILE A 495 -29.10 5.14 8.50
CA ILE A 495 -28.49 6.31 7.83
C ILE A 495 -29.58 7.22 7.28
N LYS A 496 -30.58 6.66 6.60
CA LYS A 496 -31.75 7.41 6.10
C LYS A 496 -32.46 8.14 7.24
N ALA A 497 -32.76 7.44 8.34
CA ALA A 497 -33.43 8.02 9.49
C ALA A 497 -32.61 9.16 10.14
N LYS A 498 -31.28 9.01 10.20
CA LYS A 498 -30.39 10.07 10.72
C LYS A 498 -30.37 11.29 9.80
N LEU A 499 -30.30 11.10 8.48
CA LEU A 499 -30.39 12.20 7.51
C LEU A 499 -31.74 12.94 7.58
N GLU A 500 -32.84 12.22 7.79
CA GLU A 500 -34.18 12.81 8.00
C GLU A 500 -34.23 13.64 9.29
N ASP A 501 -33.62 13.16 10.37
CA ASP A 501 -33.50 13.90 11.64
C ASP A 501 -32.64 15.16 11.50
N MET A 502 -31.47 15.06 10.85
CA MET A 502 -30.60 16.19 10.53
C MET A 502 -31.34 17.24 9.69
N MET A 503 -32.13 16.80 8.71
CA MET A 503 -32.96 17.66 7.88
C MET A 503 -34.05 18.37 8.70
N ALA A 504 -34.77 17.65 9.57
CA ALA A 504 -35.82 18.22 10.41
C ALA A 504 -35.29 19.27 11.38
N LYS A 505 -34.06 19.08 11.88
CA LYS A 505 -33.36 20.01 12.79
C LYS A 505 -32.67 21.17 12.07
N ASN A 506 -32.67 21.20 10.74
CA ASN A 506 -31.83 22.11 9.94
C ASN A 506 -30.35 22.06 10.38
N TYR A 507 -29.88 20.86 10.70
CA TYR A 507 -28.57 20.63 11.30
C TYR A 507 -27.44 21.02 10.34
N VAL A 508 -26.45 21.74 10.85
CA VAL A 508 -25.20 22.06 10.15
C VAL A 508 -24.04 21.62 11.04
N PRO A 509 -23.12 20.74 10.55
CA PRO A 509 -21.97 20.30 11.33
C PRO A 509 -21.11 21.47 11.81
N ALA A 510 -20.56 21.36 13.01
CA ALA A 510 -19.78 22.44 13.63
C ALA A 510 -18.57 22.85 12.75
N SER A 511 -17.89 21.89 12.13
CA SER A 511 -16.72 22.08 11.27
C SER A 511 -16.95 22.94 10.03
N ILE A 512 -18.21 23.09 9.58
CA ILE A 512 -18.59 23.85 8.38
C ILE A 512 -19.62 24.95 8.69
N LYS A 513 -19.85 25.24 9.98
CA LYS A 513 -20.73 26.32 10.42
C LYS A 513 -20.20 27.66 9.91
N GLY A 514 -21.09 28.45 9.30
CA GLY A 514 -20.73 29.73 8.67
C GLY A 514 -20.17 29.61 7.24
N ILE A 515 -19.87 28.38 6.77
CA ILE A 515 -19.53 28.08 5.38
C ILE A 515 -20.78 27.58 4.64
N VAL A 516 -21.57 26.74 5.31
CA VAL A 516 -22.82 26.19 4.82
C VAL A 516 -23.99 26.78 5.60
N THR A 517 -25.00 27.26 4.89
CA THR A 517 -26.27 27.69 5.49
C THR A 517 -27.18 26.48 5.78
N PRO A 518 -28.11 26.57 6.74
CA PRO A 518 -29.03 25.47 7.02
C PRO A 518 -29.85 25.03 5.80
N ALA A 519 -30.24 25.96 4.93
CA ALA A 519 -30.94 25.65 3.68
C ALA A 519 -30.09 24.82 2.71
N GLN A 520 -28.80 25.15 2.57
CA GLN A 520 -27.86 24.38 1.74
C GLN A 520 -27.61 22.98 2.33
N ALA A 521 -27.50 22.86 3.66
CA ALA A 521 -27.37 21.56 4.32
C ALA A 521 -28.60 20.67 4.06
N VAL A 522 -29.80 21.23 4.26
CA VAL A 522 -31.07 20.54 3.97
C VAL A 522 -31.17 20.09 2.51
N GLN A 523 -30.71 20.91 1.56
CA GLN A 523 -30.67 20.52 0.15
C GLN A 523 -29.79 19.27 -0.06
N ARG A 524 -28.58 19.24 0.53
CA ARG A 524 -27.69 18.10 0.40
C ARG A 524 -28.26 16.83 1.04
N TYR A 525 -28.91 16.94 2.20
CA TYR A 525 -29.61 15.81 2.81
C TYR A 525 -30.71 15.26 1.89
N LYS A 526 -31.51 16.13 1.25
CA LYS A 526 -32.53 15.72 0.27
C LYS A 526 -31.92 15.00 -0.94
N ALA A 527 -30.81 15.51 -1.48
CA ALA A 527 -30.12 14.88 -2.60
C ALA A 527 -29.61 13.47 -2.24
N THR A 528 -29.03 13.31 -1.05
CA THR A 528 -28.56 12.01 -0.56
C THR A 528 -29.71 11.05 -0.24
N LEU A 529 -30.81 11.52 0.33
CA LEU A 529 -32.02 10.71 0.53
C LEU A 529 -32.62 10.24 -0.81
N ALA A 530 -32.64 11.11 -1.83
CA ALA A 530 -33.08 10.75 -3.18
C ALA A 530 -32.14 9.72 -3.84
N PHE A 531 -30.84 9.85 -3.62
CA PHE A 531 -29.85 8.86 -4.06
C PHE A 531 -30.11 7.50 -3.43
N ILE A 532 -30.26 7.43 -2.10
CA ILE A 532 -30.56 6.20 -1.36
C ILE A 532 -31.86 5.57 -1.87
N ALA A 533 -32.90 6.38 -2.07
CA ALA A 533 -34.18 5.90 -2.59
C ALA A 533 -34.07 5.31 -4.01
N LYS A 534 -33.17 5.85 -4.84
CA LYS A 534 -32.97 5.39 -6.22
C LYS A 534 -32.12 4.11 -6.31
N PHE A 535 -31.03 4.02 -5.56
CA PHE A 535 -30.03 2.95 -5.71
C PHE A 535 -30.04 1.92 -4.58
N GLY A 536 -30.74 2.19 -3.47
CA GLY A 536 -30.87 1.27 -2.34
C GLY A 536 -29.66 1.21 -1.41
N HIS A 537 -28.65 2.06 -1.62
CA HIS A 537 -27.45 2.17 -0.78
C HIS A 537 -27.07 3.64 -0.52
N ALA A 538 -26.26 3.87 0.51
CA ALA A 538 -25.77 5.19 0.91
C ALA A 538 -24.38 5.54 0.35
N PHE A 539 -23.79 4.67 -0.49
CA PHE A 539 -22.50 4.93 -1.13
C PHE A 539 -22.56 6.01 -2.22
N VAL A 540 -22.48 7.27 -1.81
CA VAL A 540 -22.28 8.43 -2.68
C VAL A 540 -20.78 8.74 -2.79
N SER A 541 -20.22 8.75 -4.00
CA SER A 541 -18.80 9.11 -4.21
C SER A 541 -18.62 10.07 -5.40
N ASN A 542 -17.41 10.19 -5.96
CA ASN A 542 -17.04 11.27 -6.90
C ASN A 542 -16.31 10.80 -8.18
N GLY A 543 -16.17 9.49 -8.38
CA GLY A 543 -15.44 8.90 -9.50
C GLY A 543 -16.26 8.73 -10.79
N PRO A 544 -15.63 8.18 -11.85
CA PRO A 544 -16.20 8.07 -13.20
C PRO A 544 -17.32 7.04 -13.33
N PHE A 545 -17.52 6.19 -12.33
CA PHE A 545 -18.60 5.23 -12.28
C PHE A 545 -19.40 5.38 -10.99
N ILE A 546 -20.70 5.10 -11.07
CA ILE A 546 -21.63 5.06 -9.93
C ILE A 546 -22.13 3.63 -9.78
N MET A 547 -22.25 3.14 -8.55
CA MET A 547 -22.90 1.86 -8.28
C MET A 547 -24.41 1.99 -8.53
N SER A 548 -24.91 1.31 -9.56
CA SER A 548 -26.31 1.42 -10.00
C SER A 548 -27.17 0.25 -9.54
N LYS A 549 -26.56 -0.90 -9.26
CA LYS A 549 -27.24 -2.09 -8.72
C LYS A 549 -26.30 -2.96 -7.91
N VAL A 550 -26.77 -3.44 -6.77
CA VAL A 550 -26.17 -4.54 -5.99
C VAL A 550 -27.13 -5.72 -6.03
N ASP A 551 -26.65 -6.89 -6.47
CA ASP A 551 -27.43 -8.13 -6.53
C ASP A 551 -26.73 -9.22 -5.72
N THR A 552 -27.25 -9.47 -4.52
CA THR A 552 -26.72 -10.47 -3.59
C THR A 552 -27.12 -11.89 -3.95
N ASN A 553 -28.13 -12.08 -4.80
CA ASN A 553 -28.53 -13.42 -5.25
C ASN A 553 -27.56 -13.95 -6.30
N THR A 554 -27.13 -13.09 -7.22
CA THR A 554 -26.15 -13.46 -8.27
C THR A 554 -24.72 -13.09 -7.92
N ASN A 555 -24.48 -12.52 -6.73
CA ASN A 555 -23.20 -11.94 -6.32
C ASN A 555 -22.60 -11.07 -7.42
N SER A 556 -23.31 -10.00 -7.79
CA SER A 556 -22.87 -9.08 -8.84
C SER A 556 -23.20 -7.62 -8.50
N VAL A 557 -22.36 -6.71 -8.98
CA VAL A 557 -22.56 -5.27 -8.90
C VAL A 557 -22.56 -4.70 -10.32
N THR A 558 -23.48 -3.78 -10.60
CA THR A 558 -23.50 -3.01 -11.84
C THR A 558 -23.02 -1.59 -11.56
N LEU A 559 -22.11 -1.12 -12.42
CA LEU A 559 -21.56 0.23 -12.37
C LEU A 559 -21.93 0.98 -13.65
N ASP A 560 -22.56 2.14 -13.51
CA ASP A 560 -22.92 3.00 -14.64
C ASP A 560 -21.87 4.10 -14.82
N ALA A 561 -21.53 4.45 -16.06
CA ALA A 561 -20.60 5.54 -16.33
C ALA A 561 -21.25 6.91 -16.05
N VAL A 562 -20.60 7.72 -15.23
CA VAL A 562 -20.97 9.12 -14.97
C VAL A 562 -20.49 9.98 -16.14
N ARG A 563 -21.42 10.63 -16.84
CA ARG A 563 -21.11 11.44 -18.04
C ARG A 563 -20.69 12.87 -17.71
N ASP A 564 -21.12 13.38 -16.56
CA ASP A 564 -20.70 14.66 -16.00
C ASP A 564 -19.46 14.46 -15.10
N TYR A 565 -18.35 14.04 -15.72
CA TYR A 565 -17.09 13.69 -15.04
C TYR A 565 -15.96 14.64 -15.50
N PRO A 566 -15.04 15.10 -14.63
CA PRO A 566 -14.03 16.10 -15.00
C PRO A 566 -13.04 15.68 -16.10
N TYR A 567 -12.85 14.37 -16.31
CA TYR A 567 -11.95 13.85 -17.34
C TYR A 567 -12.73 13.23 -18.48
N LYS A 568 -12.29 13.51 -19.72
CA LYS A 568 -12.76 12.76 -20.88
C LYS A 568 -12.25 11.32 -20.80
N SER A 569 -13.00 10.38 -21.37
CA SER A 569 -12.67 8.95 -21.34
C SER A 569 -11.31 8.60 -21.97
N ASP A 570 -10.77 9.46 -22.83
CA ASP A 570 -9.47 9.29 -23.50
C ASP A 570 -8.31 10.03 -22.81
N TYR A 571 -8.57 10.80 -21.76
CA TYR A 571 -7.54 11.57 -21.05
C TYR A 571 -6.48 10.65 -20.42
N TRP A 572 -6.90 9.77 -19.50
CA TRP A 572 -5.99 8.88 -18.77
C TRP A 572 -5.27 7.86 -19.67
N PRO A 573 -5.95 7.21 -20.66
CA PRO A 573 -5.25 6.38 -21.64
C PRO A 573 -4.12 7.10 -22.39
N LYS A 574 -4.28 8.40 -22.68
CA LYS A 574 -3.24 9.23 -23.30
C LYS A 574 -2.16 9.62 -22.29
N PHE A 575 -2.54 9.99 -21.08
CA PHE A 575 -1.63 10.40 -20.02
C PHE A 575 -0.63 9.29 -19.65
N PHE A 576 -1.10 8.05 -19.49
CA PHE A 576 -0.22 6.92 -19.14
C PHE A 576 0.60 6.40 -20.32
N ARG A 577 0.32 6.85 -21.55
CA ARG A 577 0.97 6.32 -22.74
C ARG A 577 2.44 6.74 -22.77
N GLN A 578 3.31 5.77 -22.49
CA GLN A 578 4.75 5.98 -22.39
C GLN A 578 5.48 4.85 -23.12
N GLN A 579 6.55 5.19 -23.84
CA GLN A 579 7.47 4.16 -24.35
C GLN A 579 8.32 3.66 -23.18
N ILE A 580 8.42 2.33 -23.02
CA ILE A 580 9.09 1.66 -21.90
C ILE A 580 10.09 0.64 -22.47
N THR A 581 11.31 0.60 -21.93
CA THR A 581 12.29 -0.45 -22.25
C THR A 581 12.03 -1.74 -21.50
N LYS A 582 12.50 -2.85 -22.06
CA LYS A 582 12.42 -4.18 -21.47
C LYS A 582 13.70 -4.95 -21.75
N ILE A 583 14.35 -5.46 -20.72
CA ILE A 583 15.41 -6.44 -20.86
C ILE A 583 14.75 -7.80 -21.11
N ASP A 584 15.02 -8.39 -22.26
CA ASP A 584 14.45 -9.68 -22.67
C ASP A 584 15.32 -10.85 -22.20
N ASN A 585 16.65 -10.69 -22.28
CA ASN A 585 17.61 -11.70 -21.84
C ASN A 585 18.96 -11.07 -21.49
N VAL A 586 19.64 -11.65 -20.50
CA VAL A 586 21.01 -11.32 -20.13
C VAL A 586 21.84 -12.59 -20.20
N LYS A 587 22.75 -12.66 -21.18
CA LYS A 587 23.71 -13.74 -21.29
C LYS A 587 25.01 -13.33 -20.60
N ALA A 588 25.18 -13.79 -19.37
CA ALA A 588 26.42 -13.64 -18.61
C ALA A 588 27.54 -14.59 -19.14
N PRO A 589 28.82 -14.31 -18.87
CA PRO A 589 29.90 -15.24 -19.19
C PRO A 589 29.71 -16.61 -18.53
N THR A 590 29.98 -17.69 -19.26
CA THR A 590 29.85 -19.07 -18.75
C THR A 590 30.96 -19.46 -17.78
N THR A 591 32.17 -18.95 -18.01
CA THR A 591 33.37 -19.27 -17.22
C THR A 591 34.08 -18.00 -16.81
N PRO A 592 33.44 -17.14 -16.00
CA PRO A 592 34.04 -15.88 -15.60
C PRO A 592 35.29 -16.12 -14.75
N SER A 593 36.36 -15.37 -15.03
CA SER A 593 37.65 -15.49 -14.36
C SER A 593 38.21 -14.11 -14.05
N ARG A 594 39.04 -14.03 -13.02
CA ARG A 594 39.75 -12.82 -12.62
C ARG A 594 40.78 -12.31 -13.64
N LYS A 595 41.04 -13.07 -14.71
CA LYS A 595 42.11 -12.78 -15.70
C LYS A 595 41.61 -12.33 -17.07
N VAL A 596 40.32 -12.47 -17.35
CA VAL A 596 39.74 -12.15 -18.67
C VAL A 596 38.50 -11.28 -18.47
N ASP A 597 38.25 -10.41 -19.44
CA ASP A 597 37.07 -9.55 -19.43
C ASP A 597 35.78 -10.38 -19.32
N ALA A 598 34.87 -9.96 -18.44
CA ALA A 598 33.54 -10.53 -18.35
C ALA A 598 32.62 -9.77 -19.31
N VAL A 599 32.26 -10.42 -20.42
CA VAL A 599 31.41 -9.86 -21.47
C VAL A 599 29.97 -10.35 -21.31
N PHE A 600 29.04 -9.40 -21.19
CA PHE A 600 27.61 -9.63 -21.11
C PHE A 600 26.96 -9.26 -22.43
N GLU A 601 26.19 -10.18 -23.01
CA GLU A 601 25.32 -9.91 -24.15
C GLU A 601 23.88 -9.69 -23.65
N ILE A 602 23.33 -8.52 -23.94
CA ILE A 602 22.04 -8.06 -23.43
C ILE A 602 21.11 -7.93 -24.62
N SER A 603 20.04 -8.72 -24.60
CA SER A 603 18.92 -8.57 -25.52
C SER A 603 17.84 -7.72 -24.86
N ALA A 604 17.43 -6.65 -25.53
CA ALA A 604 16.43 -5.73 -25.02
C ALA A 604 15.49 -5.24 -26.11
N SER A 605 14.28 -4.90 -25.71
CA SER A 605 13.23 -4.35 -26.55
C SER A 605 12.59 -3.13 -25.91
N SER A 606 11.64 -2.52 -26.61
CA SER A 606 10.74 -1.53 -26.04
C SER A 606 9.31 -1.76 -26.50
N PHE A 607 8.36 -1.27 -25.72
CA PHE A 607 6.94 -1.25 -26.06
C PHE A 607 6.34 0.11 -25.69
N VAL A 608 5.15 0.42 -26.19
CA VAL A 608 4.41 1.63 -25.79
C VAL A 608 3.29 1.21 -24.85
N TYR A 609 3.44 1.52 -23.57
CA TYR A 609 2.41 1.22 -22.58
C TYR A 609 1.04 1.83 -22.96
N PRO A 610 -0.08 1.13 -22.75
CA PRO A 610 -0.18 -0.21 -22.17
C PRO A 610 -0.08 -1.35 -23.20
N ASP A 611 0.28 -1.08 -24.45
CA ASP A 611 0.46 -2.14 -25.45
C ASP A 611 1.64 -3.05 -25.10
N ILE A 612 1.61 -4.31 -25.55
CA ILE A 612 2.65 -5.31 -25.22
C ILE A 612 3.48 -5.73 -26.43
N ALA A 613 3.15 -5.22 -27.62
CA ALA A 613 3.93 -5.48 -28.81
C ALA A 613 5.29 -4.80 -28.66
N THR A 614 6.35 -5.60 -28.76
CA THR A 614 7.71 -5.12 -28.59
C THR A 614 8.38 -4.86 -29.93
N VAL A 615 9.31 -3.92 -29.95
CA VAL A 615 10.26 -3.70 -31.05
C VAL A 615 11.69 -3.76 -30.50
N PRO A 616 12.68 -4.24 -31.29
CA PRO A 616 14.07 -4.27 -30.84
C PRO A 616 14.54 -2.91 -30.35
N LEU A 617 15.25 -2.87 -29.22
CA LEU A 617 15.66 -1.63 -28.60
C LEU A 617 16.70 -0.88 -29.46
N SER A 618 16.51 0.42 -29.63
CA SER A 618 17.40 1.26 -30.44
C SER A 618 18.57 1.83 -29.62
N ASN A 619 19.56 2.38 -30.31
CA ASN A 619 20.71 3.08 -29.70
C ASN A 619 20.34 4.39 -28.96
N LYS A 620 19.06 4.78 -28.93
CA LYS A 620 18.58 5.93 -28.15
C LYS A 620 18.40 5.61 -26.66
N ALA A 621 18.28 4.33 -26.31
CA ALA A 621 18.18 3.92 -24.92
C ALA A 621 19.57 3.84 -24.29
N LYS A 622 19.62 4.16 -22.99
CA LYS A 622 20.77 3.88 -22.14
C LYS A 622 20.66 2.43 -21.67
N VAL A 623 21.72 1.65 -21.85
CA VAL A 623 21.87 0.30 -21.28
C VAL A 623 23.19 0.27 -20.53
N GLU A 624 23.16 -0.18 -19.29
CA GLU A 624 24.34 -0.29 -18.43
C GLU A 624 24.27 -1.54 -17.55
N ILE A 625 25.43 -1.97 -17.07
CA ILE A 625 25.53 -2.95 -15.98
C ILE A 625 26.20 -2.30 -14.78
N ARG A 626 25.75 -2.66 -13.58
CA ARG A 626 26.32 -2.23 -12.31
C ARG A 626 26.79 -3.44 -11.53
N LEU A 627 28.09 -3.52 -11.28
CA LEU A 627 28.68 -4.55 -10.42
C LEU A 627 28.61 -4.07 -8.97
N GLN A 628 27.86 -4.79 -8.14
CA GLN A 628 27.74 -4.48 -6.72
C GLN A 628 28.91 -5.10 -5.94
N LEU A 629 29.66 -4.25 -5.25
CA LEU A 629 30.77 -4.64 -4.39
C LEU A 629 30.28 -4.94 -2.97
N LEU A 630 31.09 -5.70 -2.21
CA LEU A 630 30.72 -6.14 -0.87
C LEU A 630 30.63 -4.99 0.14
N ASP A 631 31.37 -3.90 -0.10
CA ASP A 631 31.32 -2.67 0.71
C ASP A 631 30.08 -1.81 0.42
N GLY A 632 29.23 -2.21 -0.54
CA GLY A 632 28.02 -1.49 -0.94
C GLY A 632 28.25 -0.47 -2.06
N THR A 633 29.49 -0.26 -2.51
CA THR A 633 29.77 0.57 -3.68
C THR A 633 29.45 -0.18 -4.98
N GLU A 634 29.27 0.56 -6.08
CA GLU A 634 28.97 -0.01 -7.40
C GLU A 634 29.98 0.48 -8.45
N LEU A 635 30.41 -0.43 -9.32
CA LEU A 635 31.13 -0.08 -10.54
C LEU A 635 30.16 -0.11 -11.73
N VAL A 636 30.09 0.97 -12.49
CA VAL A 636 29.13 1.15 -13.60
C VAL A 636 29.82 1.03 -14.94
N TYR A 637 29.26 0.20 -15.83
CA TYR A 637 29.76 -0.04 -17.17
C TYR A 637 28.65 0.17 -18.20
N ALA A 638 28.84 1.16 -19.08
CA ALA A 638 27.92 1.39 -20.20
C ALA A 638 28.00 0.24 -21.21
N ALA A 639 26.85 -0.24 -21.68
CA ALA A 639 26.78 -1.23 -22.74
C ALA A 639 26.91 -0.55 -24.11
N LYS A 640 27.68 -1.17 -25.01
CA LYS A 640 27.81 -0.73 -26.39
C LYS A 640 26.66 -1.30 -27.22
N TYR A 641 25.92 -0.44 -27.90
CA TYR A 641 24.94 -0.85 -28.90
C TYR A 641 25.65 -1.58 -30.04
N SER A 642 25.22 -2.81 -30.33
CA SER A 642 25.78 -3.62 -31.43
C SER A 642 24.89 -3.58 -32.67
N LYS A 643 23.62 -3.94 -32.50
CA LYS A 643 22.59 -3.95 -33.55
C LYS A 643 21.20 -3.82 -32.90
N PRO A 644 20.10 -3.62 -33.64
CA PRO A 644 18.79 -3.46 -33.03
C PRO A 644 18.48 -4.56 -32.00
N GLY A 645 18.21 -4.14 -30.77
CA GLY A 645 17.91 -4.98 -29.62
C GLY A 645 19.09 -5.68 -28.95
N ILE A 646 20.33 -5.51 -29.42
CA ILE A 646 21.51 -6.19 -28.85
C ILE A 646 22.55 -5.19 -28.38
N PHE A 647 22.94 -5.32 -27.12
CA PHE A 647 23.94 -4.52 -26.44
C PHE A 647 25.00 -5.42 -25.81
N THR A 648 26.23 -4.94 -25.74
CA THR A 648 27.35 -5.66 -25.12
C THR A 648 27.97 -4.81 -24.04
N ALA A 649 27.97 -5.29 -22.80
CA ALA A 649 28.66 -4.65 -21.68
C ALA A 649 29.87 -5.49 -21.26
N THR A 650 30.95 -4.82 -20.84
CA THR A 650 32.19 -5.48 -20.48
C THR A 650 32.65 -5.00 -19.10
N ILE A 651 32.84 -5.92 -18.17
CA ILE A 651 33.58 -5.69 -16.94
C ILE A 651 35.04 -6.06 -17.23
N PRO A 652 35.98 -5.10 -17.22
CA PRO A 652 37.38 -5.37 -17.55
C PRO A 652 38.05 -6.31 -16.54
N ALA A 653 38.98 -7.14 -17.02
CA ALA A 653 39.75 -8.06 -16.20
C ALA A 653 40.45 -7.37 -15.02
N LYS A 654 40.89 -6.12 -15.18
CA LYS A 654 41.53 -5.33 -14.11
C LYS A 654 40.62 -5.16 -12.88
N ASP A 655 39.32 -4.99 -13.09
CA ASP A 655 38.35 -4.79 -12.01
C ASP A 655 37.99 -6.15 -11.39
N LEU A 656 37.86 -7.20 -12.22
CA LEU A 656 37.65 -8.58 -11.75
C LEU A 656 38.84 -9.11 -10.94
N ALA A 657 40.07 -8.71 -11.28
CA ALA A 657 41.28 -9.07 -10.55
C ALA A 657 41.28 -8.57 -9.10
N ALA A 658 40.58 -7.46 -8.82
CA ALA A 658 40.43 -6.94 -7.46
C ALA A 658 39.39 -7.72 -6.62
N LEU A 659 38.56 -8.56 -7.26
CA LEU A 659 37.51 -9.31 -6.59
C LEU A 659 38.04 -10.62 -5.96
N LYS A 660 37.33 -11.10 -4.94
CA LYS A 660 37.65 -12.35 -4.23
C LYS A 660 37.18 -13.55 -5.05
N ALA A 661 38.01 -14.58 -5.15
CA ALA A 661 37.64 -15.86 -5.78
C ALA A 661 36.65 -16.63 -4.89
N GLY A 662 35.79 -17.45 -5.51
CA GLY A 662 34.76 -18.24 -4.84
C GLY A 662 33.57 -17.43 -4.30
N GLN A 663 33.58 -16.11 -4.47
CA GLN A 663 32.51 -15.22 -4.03
C GLN A 663 31.53 -14.94 -5.18
N ALA A 664 30.24 -15.01 -4.87
CA ALA A 664 29.19 -14.53 -5.77
C ALA A 664 29.05 -13.00 -5.66
N TYR A 665 29.10 -12.33 -6.81
CA TYR A 665 28.84 -10.90 -6.97
C TYR A 665 27.51 -10.70 -7.70
N THR A 666 26.81 -9.61 -7.38
CA THR A 666 25.58 -9.22 -8.08
C THR A 666 25.93 -8.24 -9.19
N VAL A 667 25.46 -8.51 -10.40
CA VAL A 667 25.52 -7.59 -11.54
C VAL A 667 24.10 -7.20 -11.90
N VAL A 668 23.79 -5.91 -11.84
CA VAL A 668 22.46 -5.37 -12.14
C VAL A 668 22.49 -4.79 -13.56
N VAL A 669 21.71 -5.37 -14.47
CA VAL A 669 21.52 -4.83 -15.82
C VAL A 669 20.35 -3.88 -15.82
N ILE A 670 20.53 -2.69 -16.40
CA ILE A 670 19.54 -1.62 -16.41
C ILE A 670 19.38 -1.11 -17.85
N SER A 671 18.13 -0.95 -18.30
CA SER A 671 17.80 -0.22 -19.53
C SER A 671 16.79 0.90 -19.27
N SER A 672 16.94 2.03 -19.96
CA SER A 672 15.96 3.12 -19.93
C SER A 672 16.06 4.08 -21.12
N PHE A 673 14.97 4.77 -21.48
CA PHE A 673 15.02 5.93 -22.39
C PHE A 673 15.30 7.26 -21.67
N ALA A 674 14.63 7.52 -20.54
CA ALA A 674 14.88 8.66 -19.66
C ALA A 674 14.02 8.52 -18.38
N ALA A 675 12.85 9.16 -18.34
CA ALA A 675 11.94 9.26 -17.19
C ALA A 675 10.91 8.12 -17.10
N GLU A 676 11.14 7.02 -17.82
CA GLU A 676 10.36 5.80 -17.61
C GLU A 676 10.84 5.06 -16.35
N ALA A 677 10.01 4.17 -15.84
CA ALA A 677 10.49 3.14 -14.93
C ALA A 677 11.52 2.28 -15.69
N PRO A 678 12.78 2.19 -15.23
CA PRO A 678 13.80 1.40 -15.93
C PRO A 678 13.47 -0.09 -15.86
N SER A 679 13.86 -0.84 -16.90
CA SER A 679 13.91 -2.30 -16.81
C SER A 679 15.16 -2.69 -16.04
N VAL A 680 15.02 -3.53 -15.02
CA VAL A 680 16.11 -3.96 -14.14
C VAL A 680 16.13 -5.48 -14.03
N VAL A 681 17.27 -6.10 -14.36
CA VAL A 681 17.48 -7.55 -14.23
C VAL A 681 18.78 -7.80 -13.47
N PRO A 682 18.72 -8.35 -12.24
CA PRO A 682 19.90 -8.80 -11.54
C PRO A 682 20.37 -10.16 -12.09
N THR A 683 21.69 -10.35 -12.19
CA THR A 683 22.35 -11.63 -12.45
C THR A 683 23.50 -11.84 -11.47
N SER A 684 24.00 -13.07 -11.37
CA SER A 684 25.15 -13.41 -10.54
C SER A 684 26.41 -13.60 -11.39
N LEU A 685 27.56 -13.21 -10.82
CA LEU A 685 28.89 -13.46 -11.35
C LEU A 685 29.73 -14.14 -10.26
N VAL A 686 30.10 -15.40 -10.44
CA VAL A 686 30.94 -16.16 -9.49
C VAL A 686 32.31 -16.38 -10.12
N LEU A 687 33.35 -15.75 -9.57
CA LEU A 687 34.70 -15.84 -10.10
C LEU A 687 35.46 -17.02 -9.49
N PHE A 688 36.08 -17.83 -10.35
CA PHE A 688 36.92 -18.95 -9.94
C PHE A 688 38.41 -18.65 -10.10
#